data_AF-A0A834R6K4-F1
#
_entry.id   AF-A0A834R6K4-F1
#
_cell.length_a   1.000
_cell.length_b   1.000
_cell.length_c   1.000
_cell.angle_alpha   90.00
_cell.angle_beta   90.00
_cell.angle_gamma   90.00
#
_symmetry.space_group_name_H-M   'P 1'
#
loop_
_entity.id
_entity.type
_entity.pdbx_description
1 polymer ?
#
loop_
_entity_poly.entity_id
_entity_poly.type
_entity_poly.pdbx_seq_one_letter_code
_entity_poly.pdbx_strand_id
1 'polypeptide(L)'
;MFRSIRSLRFNLSRLSSETMSNYIDRDGGGYGKSLINLNFDNQVLKNLPIDPIEDNSCRCVADACFSRVKPTPVLNPRLVCYSKSALALIDISHEAIDGNDFLIQCFSGNEILPGSETAAHCYCGHQFGVFAGQLGDGAAIYLGEIINQNQERWELQLKGAGLTPYSRSADGRKVLRSSLREFLCCEAMFHLGIPTTRSGSCIISDTKVERDQFYDGNPKLEPCAVITRLAPTFLRFGSFEIVKPFDNESERAGPSSGNEKIIQTMVDFTIKFYFPSIQILNVPRSERYRKFFEDIVIKTAKLVAKWQAYGFVHGVLNTDNMSILGLTLDYGPYGFIDRFDRDFIPNTSDTEGRYRYRKQPEICLWNLKKFSEVLAKLLPLNESEKVLNDFYYPTYQSEYIDLMLSKFGIVKKIPKGDHEELMNDEELIEKFLDVLEQTGADYTNSLRNLNILSLSNEENSFSELLNVLLEQSSKLDEMKKLYQQFFSSSFAFSTWWRTQIQNDYSNEDMQFFEKYASYQKLKEMDPKNFEEECRLKWIQWLMYYIDRLKFDIEEFRNDPEKVSEHESNKKKRMNEKNPLYILRNHLVQKAIEKIENDDDFGEARKLLKILENPYEANEDCLQYTLKPNLNDANQCIKNSGMGKEKIIETIRNAAQPGFISTLNQAQPNQISLIPSRLPPLPTVRDLVRIYRLRARRSLSQNFLLKKQFNERIVTASGVKMNDNVLEIGPGPGNITRQILERGPKQLFVLEKDRRFLPMLEMLADATLPGQMRIILGDVLDYKFDNLFPEDLKHDWSQKPPPIKVLGNLPFNVATPMIIKWLQMISERTGLFQMGRIPLTLTFQREVAERMTAPTMGYQRSRISIMCQNYCNVNLKFHISGKNFVPAPKVDVSVVKFVPRIKPKIDVPFKVLEKFVRHLFIHRNKHIKNCLDTLFPKNLEDLNSELFQLAGIESDLQPTMLSIEEIGSLCSVYYQMCQENEGLLEYDHRARKILPLRLKEIHGRILIPSSPMNDN
;
A
#
# COMPACT_ATOMS: atom_id res chain seq x y z
N MET A 1 -25.64 32.65 -40.47
CA MET A 1 -24.29 32.84 -41.05
C MET A 1 -23.60 31.47 -41.14
N PHE A 2 -24.23 30.57 -41.91
CA PHE A 2 -23.78 29.21 -42.20
C PHE A 2 -23.71 29.12 -43.72
N ARG A 3 -22.51 29.05 -44.30
CA ARG A 3 -22.17 28.52 -45.63
C ARG A 3 -20.75 28.95 -45.99
N SER A 4 -19.87 27.95 -46.15
CA SER A 4 -18.68 27.93 -47.00
C SER A 4 -17.42 27.39 -46.29
N ILE A 5 -17.49 26.12 -45.87
CA ILE A 5 -16.30 25.26 -45.72
C ILE A 5 -16.59 24.01 -46.56
N ARG A 6 -16.24 24.03 -47.85
CA ARG A 6 -16.16 22.84 -48.74
C ARG A 6 -15.53 23.19 -50.09
N SER A 7 -14.20 23.34 -50.11
CA SER A 7 -13.27 23.14 -51.24
C SER A 7 -11.91 23.65 -50.71
N LEU A 8 -10.82 22.91 -50.60
CA LEU A 8 -10.22 21.98 -51.54
C LEU A 8 -9.41 20.92 -50.78
N ARG A 9 -9.57 19.64 -51.15
CA ARG A 9 -8.51 18.63 -51.05
C ARG A 9 -7.64 18.75 -52.29
N PHE A 10 -6.31 18.88 -52.17
CA PHE A 10 -5.35 18.32 -53.13
C PHE A 10 -3.91 18.33 -52.58
N ASN A 11 -3.33 17.12 -52.53
CA ASN A 11 -1.92 16.72 -52.65
C ASN A 11 -0.79 17.58 -52.03
N LEU A 12 -0.30 17.15 -50.87
CA LEU A 12 1.06 17.41 -50.37
C LEU A 12 1.89 16.13 -50.49
N SER A 13 2.36 15.83 -51.70
CA SER A 13 3.41 14.83 -51.96
C SER A 13 4.27 15.29 -53.13
N ARG A 14 4.82 16.51 -53.05
CA ARG A 14 5.93 17.04 -53.86
C ARG A 14 6.06 18.52 -53.54
N LEU A 15 6.90 18.85 -52.57
CA LEU A 15 7.61 20.13 -52.42
C LEU A 15 8.62 19.94 -51.27
N SER A 16 9.49 18.96 -51.46
CA SER A 16 10.76 18.85 -50.76
C SER A 16 11.83 19.55 -51.61
N SER A 17 12.67 20.34 -50.95
CA SER A 17 14.01 20.80 -51.36
C SER A 17 14.28 22.24 -51.82
N GLU A 18 13.29 23.12 -52.11
CA GLU A 18 13.63 24.47 -52.63
C GLU A 18 13.05 25.69 -51.90
N THR A 19 12.29 25.54 -50.81
CA THR A 19 11.76 26.71 -50.07
C THR A 19 12.47 26.98 -48.73
N MET A 20 13.57 26.28 -48.44
CA MET A 20 14.28 26.36 -47.15
C MET A 20 15.48 27.34 -47.14
N SER A 21 15.58 28.25 -48.13
CA SER A 21 16.72 29.19 -48.23
C SER A 21 16.36 30.68 -48.24
N ASN A 22 15.08 31.09 -48.21
CA ASN A 22 14.71 32.52 -48.37
C ASN A 22 13.77 33.08 -47.29
N TYR A 23 13.94 32.66 -46.03
CA TYR A 23 13.32 33.32 -44.87
C TYR A 23 14.36 33.61 -43.77
N ILE A 24 15.55 34.03 -44.20
CA ILE A 24 16.55 34.69 -43.36
C ILE A 24 16.50 36.17 -43.75
N ASP A 25 16.44 37.04 -42.74
CA ASP A 25 16.29 38.50 -42.81
C ASP A 25 14.91 39.04 -43.20
N ARG A 26 14.09 39.26 -42.17
CA ARG A 26 13.62 40.60 -41.77
C ARG A 26 12.90 40.52 -40.41
N ASP A 27 13.28 41.46 -39.55
CA ASP A 27 12.80 41.75 -38.19
C ASP A 27 13.56 41.06 -37.02
N GLY A 28 14.25 41.92 -36.26
CA GLY A 28 15.22 41.58 -35.22
C GLY A 28 14.62 40.94 -33.97
N GLY A 29 15.21 39.81 -33.59
CA GLY A 29 14.95 39.03 -32.37
C GLY A 29 15.53 37.62 -32.41
N GLY A 30 16.47 37.34 -33.32
CA GLY A 30 16.92 36.01 -33.71
C GLY A 30 18.08 35.42 -32.91
N TYR A 31 18.03 35.43 -31.57
CA TYR A 31 19.03 34.73 -30.75
C TYR A 31 18.63 33.29 -30.34
N GLY A 32 17.37 32.88 -30.53
CA GLY A 32 16.87 31.60 -29.98
C GLY A 32 17.07 30.34 -30.82
N LYS A 33 17.23 30.44 -32.15
CA LYS A 33 17.28 29.27 -33.06
C LYS A 33 18.69 28.86 -33.52
N SER A 34 19.72 29.66 -33.23
CA SER A 34 21.03 29.52 -33.89
C SER A 34 22.04 28.61 -33.17
N LEU A 35 21.75 28.00 -32.01
CA LEU A 35 22.84 27.55 -31.11
C LEU A 35 22.73 26.15 -30.48
N ILE A 36 21.74 25.31 -30.82
CA ILE A 36 21.61 23.99 -30.19
C ILE A 36 21.50 22.90 -31.27
N ASN A 37 22.65 22.42 -31.73
CA ASN A 37 22.75 21.28 -32.65
C ASN A 37 23.20 20.04 -31.87
N LEU A 38 22.25 19.33 -31.26
CA LEU A 38 22.52 18.12 -30.47
C LEU A 38 22.57 16.90 -31.39
N ASN A 39 23.55 16.03 -31.17
CA ASN A 39 23.73 14.82 -31.96
C ASN A 39 22.87 13.66 -31.42
N PHE A 40 21.61 13.61 -31.83
CA PHE A 40 20.69 12.52 -31.49
C PHE A 40 20.97 11.25 -32.31
N ASP A 41 21.08 10.12 -31.62
CA ASP A 41 21.38 8.82 -32.23
C ASP A 41 20.27 7.77 -31.99
N ASN A 42 19.51 7.84 -30.89
CA ASN A 42 18.28 7.05 -30.65
C ASN A 42 18.39 5.52 -30.95
N GLN A 43 19.46 4.87 -30.48
CA GLN A 43 19.72 3.44 -30.69
C GLN A 43 18.66 2.53 -30.06
N VAL A 44 18.02 2.90 -28.94
CA VAL A 44 16.92 2.10 -28.37
C VAL A 44 15.78 1.96 -29.37
N LEU A 45 15.42 3.04 -30.07
CA LEU A 45 14.33 3.04 -31.05
C LEU A 45 14.71 2.33 -32.36
N LYS A 46 16.01 2.25 -32.67
CA LYS A 46 16.54 1.58 -33.87
C LYS A 46 16.71 0.07 -33.70
N ASN A 47 17.02 -0.41 -32.49
CA ASN A 47 17.43 -1.80 -32.25
C ASN A 47 16.45 -2.61 -31.40
N LEU A 48 15.58 -1.97 -30.61
CA LEU A 48 14.61 -2.68 -29.76
C LEU A 48 13.21 -2.66 -30.40
N PRO A 49 12.35 -3.66 -30.13
CA PRO A 49 10.98 -3.69 -30.65
C PRO A 49 10.16 -2.48 -30.19
N ILE A 50 9.46 -1.85 -31.13
CA ILE A 50 8.64 -0.66 -30.91
C ILE A 50 7.17 -1.00 -31.14
N ASP A 51 6.31 -0.49 -30.27
CA ASP A 51 4.87 -0.61 -30.38
C ASP A 51 4.38 0.07 -31.67
N PRO A 52 3.64 -0.64 -32.55
CA PRO A 52 3.11 -0.05 -33.77
C PRO A 52 2.01 0.99 -33.53
N ILE A 53 1.46 1.06 -32.31
CA ILE A 53 0.41 2.01 -31.94
C ILE A 53 1.06 3.29 -31.40
N GLU A 54 0.81 4.43 -32.08
CA GLU A 54 1.36 5.74 -31.70
C GLU A 54 0.40 6.60 -30.83
N ASP A 55 -0.79 6.09 -30.54
CA ASP A 55 -1.75 6.82 -29.70
C ASP A 55 -1.31 6.83 -28.22
N ASN A 56 -1.52 7.95 -27.53
CA ASN A 56 -1.13 8.12 -26.13
C ASN A 56 -2.13 7.48 -25.12
N SER A 57 -3.12 6.70 -25.56
CA SER A 57 -4.07 6.05 -24.64
C SER A 57 -3.45 4.91 -23.82
N CYS A 58 -3.84 4.86 -22.53
CA CYS A 58 -3.46 3.80 -21.61
C CYS A 58 -3.89 2.42 -22.12
N ARG A 59 -2.93 1.49 -22.25
CA ARG A 59 -3.18 0.12 -22.74
C ARG A 59 -2.12 -0.87 -22.27
N CYS A 60 -2.41 -2.15 -22.44
CA CYS A 60 -1.38 -3.19 -22.39
C CYS A 60 -0.58 -3.16 -23.70
N VAL A 61 0.75 -3.21 -23.62
CA VAL A 61 1.67 -3.14 -24.76
C VAL A 61 2.44 -4.44 -24.84
N ALA A 62 2.02 -5.32 -25.74
CA ALA A 62 2.64 -6.62 -25.98
C ALA A 62 3.73 -6.53 -27.05
N ASP A 63 4.76 -7.38 -26.93
CA ASP A 63 5.85 -7.58 -27.89
C ASP A 63 6.66 -6.33 -28.26
N ALA A 64 6.65 -5.31 -27.40
CA ALA A 64 7.40 -4.08 -27.57
C ALA A 64 8.11 -3.63 -26.28
N CYS A 65 9.27 -3.00 -26.45
CA CYS A 65 10.05 -2.38 -25.37
C CYS A 65 9.70 -0.90 -25.19
N PHE A 66 9.28 -0.21 -26.26
CA PHE A 66 8.95 1.22 -26.21
C PHE A 66 7.71 1.52 -27.07
N SER A 67 6.95 2.55 -26.69
CA SER A 67 5.89 3.13 -27.52
C SER A 67 6.22 4.57 -27.86
N ARG A 68 6.03 4.98 -29.12
CA ARG A 68 6.12 6.40 -29.50
C ARG A 68 4.99 7.17 -28.82
N VAL A 69 5.32 8.32 -28.25
CA VAL A 69 4.34 9.18 -27.56
C VAL A 69 4.63 10.64 -27.85
N LYS A 70 3.64 11.51 -27.68
CA LYS A 70 3.83 12.96 -27.72
C LYS A 70 3.74 13.57 -26.32
N PRO A 71 4.66 14.46 -25.92
CA PRO A 71 4.50 15.28 -24.72
C PRO A 71 3.19 16.07 -24.74
N THR A 72 2.63 16.27 -23.57
CA THR A 72 1.48 17.15 -23.36
C THR A 72 1.98 18.47 -22.78
N PRO A 73 1.81 19.61 -23.48
CA PRO A 73 2.27 20.92 -23.02
C PRO A 73 1.69 21.33 -21.65
N VAL A 74 2.37 22.25 -20.98
CA VAL A 74 1.97 22.87 -19.70
C VAL A 74 1.88 24.40 -19.83
N LEU A 75 1.16 25.05 -18.91
CA LEU A 75 0.90 26.49 -18.93
C LEU A 75 2.01 27.26 -18.22
N ASN A 76 2.51 28.34 -18.82
CA ASN A 76 3.48 29.27 -18.23
C ASN A 76 4.66 28.57 -17.49
N PRO A 77 5.47 27.76 -18.19
CA PRO A 77 6.59 27.08 -17.55
C PRO A 77 7.63 28.09 -17.03
N ARG A 78 8.06 27.92 -15.77
CA ARG A 78 9.09 28.75 -15.12
C ARG A 78 10.19 27.89 -14.53
N LEU A 79 11.44 28.29 -14.75
CA LEU A 79 12.61 27.57 -14.28
C LEU A 79 12.85 27.81 -12.78
N VAL A 80 12.72 26.76 -11.97
CA VAL A 80 13.03 26.81 -10.53
C VAL A 80 14.54 26.79 -10.35
N CYS A 81 15.20 25.74 -10.83
CA CYS A 81 16.65 25.57 -10.79
C CYS A 81 17.11 24.59 -11.89
N TYR A 82 18.42 24.61 -12.19
CA TYR A 82 19.06 23.71 -13.15
C TYR A 82 20.47 23.34 -12.67
N SER A 83 20.94 22.16 -13.06
CA SER A 83 22.29 21.70 -12.77
C SER A 83 23.21 21.96 -13.96
N LYS A 84 24.23 22.77 -13.73
CA LYS A 84 25.25 23.08 -14.74
C LYS A 84 26.01 21.83 -15.17
N SER A 85 26.42 21.02 -14.21
CA SER A 85 27.22 19.82 -14.47
C SER A 85 26.40 18.72 -15.14
N ALA A 86 25.09 18.63 -14.90
CA ALA A 86 24.23 17.67 -15.58
C ALA A 86 23.96 18.07 -17.04
N LEU A 87 23.64 19.33 -17.31
CA LEU A 87 23.35 19.79 -18.69
C LEU A 87 24.60 19.81 -19.59
N ALA A 88 25.78 20.01 -19.00
CA ALA A 88 27.05 19.86 -19.73
C ALA A 88 27.26 18.44 -20.29
N LEU A 89 26.64 17.40 -19.70
CA LEU A 89 26.74 16.01 -20.21
C LEU A 89 26.12 15.83 -21.60
N ILE A 90 25.21 16.73 -21.97
CA ILE A 90 24.55 16.78 -23.28
C ILE A 90 24.95 18.04 -24.06
N ASP A 91 26.13 18.60 -23.78
CA ASP A 91 26.71 19.76 -24.46
C ASP A 91 25.85 21.04 -24.42
N ILE A 92 24.98 21.18 -23.41
CA ILE A 92 24.23 22.43 -23.18
C ILE A 92 24.96 23.26 -22.12
N SER A 93 25.52 24.40 -22.53
CA SER A 93 26.18 25.34 -21.62
C SER A 93 25.18 26.09 -20.75
N HIS A 94 25.61 26.58 -19.58
CA HIS A 94 24.69 27.26 -18.68
C HIS A 94 24.26 28.64 -19.21
N GLU A 95 25.14 29.31 -19.95
CA GLU A 95 24.85 30.59 -20.63
C GLU A 95 23.73 30.44 -21.66
N ALA A 96 23.58 29.25 -22.24
CA ALA A 96 22.51 28.99 -23.19
C ALA A 96 21.12 28.93 -22.53
N ILE A 97 21.03 28.77 -21.20
CA ILE A 97 19.77 28.58 -20.47
C ILE A 97 19.23 29.91 -19.93
N ASP A 98 20.11 30.74 -19.38
CA ASP A 98 19.72 31.99 -18.73
C ASP A 98 19.06 32.94 -19.75
N GLY A 99 17.76 33.19 -19.61
CA GLY A 99 16.98 34.03 -20.53
C GLY A 99 16.56 33.36 -21.84
N ASN A 100 16.72 32.04 -21.97
CA ASN A 100 16.34 31.29 -23.17
C ASN A 100 14.97 30.60 -23.00
N ASP A 101 13.92 31.31 -23.40
CA ASP A 101 12.55 30.80 -23.35
C ASP A 101 12.38 29.49 -24.14
N PHE A 102 13.06 29.32 -25.28
CA PHE A 102 12.93 28.12 -26.11
C PHE A 102 13.38 26.86 -25.38
N LEU A 103 14.51 26.91 -24.65
CA LEU A 103 14.97 25.77 -23.85
C LEU A 103 14.03 25.45 -22.69
N ILE A 104 13.45 26.46 -22.05
CA ILE A 104 12.45 26.27 -21.00
C ILE A 104 11.21 25.57 -21.57
N GLN A 105 10.73 25.99 -22.75
CA GLN A 105 9.62 25.32 -23.44
C GLN A 105 9.97 23.86 -23.82
N CYS A 106 11.21 23.59 -24.25
CA CYS A 106 11.66 22.23 -24.55
C CYS A 106 11.68 21.34 -23.30
N PHE A 107 12.28 21.82 -22.21
CA PHE A 107 12.40 21.07 -20.95
C PHE A 107 11.06 20.94 -20.20
N SER A 108 10.04 21.73 -20.56
CA SER A 108 8.67 21.55 -20.05
C SER A 108 7.81 20.63 -20.93
N GLY A 109 8.32 20.19 -22.08
CA GLY A 109 7.57 19.39 -23.05
C GLY A 109 6.54 20.19 -23.86
N ASN A 110 6.71 21.51 -23.95
CA ASN A 110 5.89 22.39 -24.78
C ASN A 110 6.40 22.43 -26.23
N GLU A 111 7.72 22.38 -26.38
CA GLU A 111 8.42 22.26 -27.65
C GLU A 111 9.30 21.00 -27.64
N ILE A 112 9.75 20.57 -28.80
CA ILE A 112 10.60 19.38 -28.96
C ILE A 112 11.98 19.81 -29.43
N LEU A 113 13.02 19.30 -28.78
CA LEU A 113 14.40 19.54 -29.20
C LEU A 113 14.63 19.02 -30.63
N PRO A 114 15.28 19.79 -31.53
CA PRO A 114 15.59 19.31 -32.88
C PRO A 114 16.35 17.98 -32.84
N GLY A 115 15.85 16.97 -33.56
CA GLY A 115 16.42 15.60 -33.60
C GLY A 115 15.83 14.62 -32.58
N SER A 116 15.01 15.09 -31.64
CA SER A 116 14.34 14.24 -30.65
C SER A 116 13.27 13.34 -31.29
N GLU A 117 13.24 12.08 -30.86
CA GLU A 117 12.19 11.11 -31.19
C GLU A 117 11.53 10.62 -29.89
N THR A 118 10.33 11.12 -29.60
CA THR A 118 9.73 10.92 -28.29
C THR A 118 9.08 9.55 -28.12
N ALA A 119 9.36 8.91 -26.99
CA ALA A 119 8.87 7.57 -26.67
C ALA A 119 8.66 7.37 -25.15
N ALA A 120 8.09 6.24 -24.77
CA ALA A 120 7.91 5.82 -23.39
C ALA A 120 8.27 4.33 -23.26
N HIS A 121 9.02 3.98 -22.23
CA HIS A 121 9.56 2.64 -22.00
C HIS A 121 8.52 1.72 -21.36
N CYS A 122 8.32 0.52 -21.91
CA CYS A 122 7.56 -0.57 -21.30
C CYS A 122 8.46 -1.38 -20.36
N TYR A 123 8.02 -1.57 -19.11
CA TYR A 123 8.67 -2.47 -18.17
C TYR A 123 7.66 -3.07 -17.20
N CYS A 124 8.07 -4.10 -16.46
CA CYS A 124 7.34 -4.68 -15.33
C CYS A 124 8.10 -4.42 -14.02
N GLY A 125 7.63 -4.96 -12.90
CA GLY A 125 8.31 -4.84 -11.62
C GLY A 125 7.73 -5.77 -10.55
N HIS A 126 8.54 -6.20 -9.59
CA HIS A 126 8.09 -6.74 -8.31
C HIS A 126 7.98 -5.59 -7.30
N GLN A 127 6.75 -5.19 -7.00
CA GLN A 127 6.46 -4.12 -6.05
C GLN A 127 6.20 -4.71 -4.66
N PHE A 128 7.00 -4.32 -3.67
CA PHE A 128 6.93 -4.88 -2.31
C PHE A 128 6.99 -6.42 -2.28
N GLY A 129 7.80 -7.00 -3.16
CA GLY A 129 7.99 -8.45 -3.27
C GLY A 129 6.94 -9.20 -4.10
N VAL A 130 5.90 -8.52 -4.60
CA VAL A 130 4.85 -9.14 -5.43
C VAL A 130 4.94 -8.65 -6.87
N PHE A 131 4.85 -9.56 -7.84
CA PHE A 131 4.91 -9.18 -9.25
C PHE A 131 3.70 -8.30 -9.66
N ALA A 132 3.99 -7.14 -10.24
CA ALA A 132 2.99 -6.11 -10.53
C ALA A 132 2.36 -6.24 -11.93
N GLY A 133 2.88 -7.11 -12.80
CA GLY A 133 2.55 -7.10 -14.23
C GLY A 133 3.11 -5.86 -14.92
N GLN A 134 2.48 -5.45 -16.03
CA GLN A 134 2.93 -4.29 -16.80
C GLN A 134 2.88 -2.99 -15.97
N LEU A 135 4.01 -2.30 -15.98
CA LEU A 135 4.21 -0.93 -15.51
C LEU A 135 4.55 -0.06 -16.73
N GLY A 136 5.76 0.50 -16.79
CA GLY A 136 6.21 1.39 -17.86
C GLY A 136 6.31 2.85 -17.40
N ASP A 137 6.87 3.68 -18.27
CA ASP A 137 7.08 5.11 -18.06
C ASP A 137 5.73 5.86 -18.02
N GLY A 138 5.00 5.74 -16.91
CA GLY A 138 3.64 6.28 -16.77
C GLY A 138 3.57 7.79 -16.61
N ALA A 139 4.69 8.46 -16.42
CA ALA A 139 4.80 9.92 -16.34
C ALA A 139 6.19 10.40 -16.81
N ALA A 140 6.92 9.58 -17.56
CA ALA A 140 8.21 9.91 -18.11
C ALA A 140 8.13 9.76 -19.63
N ILE A 141 8.81 10.64 -20.35
CA ILE A 141 8.87 10.62 -21.81
C ILE A 141 10.34 10.71 -22.19
N TYR A 142 10.82 9.65 -22.83
CA TYR A 142 12.10 9.63 -23.52
C TYR A 142 12.07 10.68 -24.65
N LEU A 143 13.08 11.54 -24.69
CA LEU A 143 13.29 12.50 -25.78
C LEU A 143 14.28 11.96 -26.81
N GLY A 144 15.27 11.20 -26.39
CA GLY A 144 16.33 10.74 -27.28
C GLY A 144 17.59 10.30 -26.55
N GLU A 145 18.53 9.73 -27.31
CA GLU A 145 19.89 9.47 -26.86
C GLU A 145 20.84 10.41 -27.61
N ILE A 146 21.59 11.22 -26.85
CA ILE A 146 22.57 12.17 -27.38
C ILE A 146 23.97 11.56 -27.26
N ILE A 147 24.79 11.74 -28.30
CA ILE A 147 26.24 11.51 -28.22
C ILE A 147 26.91 12.86 -28.01
N ASN A 148 27.56 13.03 -26.85
CA ASN A 148 28.25 14.28 -26.54
C ASN A 148 29.61 14.40 -27.25
N GLN A 149 30.28 15.54 -27.08
CA GLN A 149 31.61 15.79 -27.66
C GLN A 149 32.67 14.78 -27.21
N ASN A 150 32.51 14.19 -26.02
CA ASN A 150 33.40 13.16 -25.47
C ASN A 150 33.07 11.74 -25.97
N GLN A 151 32.16 11.59 -26.95
CA GLN A 151 31.67 10.31 -27.47
C GLN A 151 30.92 9.45 -26.44
N GLU A 152 30.38 10.07 -25.39
CA GLU A 152 29.55 9.41 -24.39
C GLU A 152 28.08 9.50 -24.77
N ARG A 153 27.33 8.43 -24.48
CA ARG A 153 25.89 8.36 -24.74
C ARG A 153 25.09 8.72 -23.50
N TRP A 154 24.13 9.63 -23.68
CA TRP A 154 23.20 10.05 -22.64
C TRP A 154 21.76 9.99 -23.12
N GLU A 155 20.96 9.17 -22.44
CA GLU A 155 19.51 9.14 -22.57
C GLU A 155 18.88 10.33 -21.83
N LEU A 156 18.00 11.05 -22.51
CA LEU A 156 17.29 12.22 -22.01
C LEU A 156 15.81 11.91 -21.84
N GLN A 157 15.26 12.16 -20.66
CA GLN A 157 13.83 12.00 -20.37
C GLN A 157 13.22 13.25 -19.73
N LEU A 158 11.94 13.52 -20.00
CA LEU A 158 11.13 14.47 -19.23
C LEU A 158 10.15 13.72 -18.32
N LYS A 159 10.22 13.95 -17.01
CA LYS A 159 9.28 13.37 -16.04
C LYS A 159 8.27 14.42 -15.61
N GLY A 160 6.98 14.14 -15.83
CA GLY A 160 5.87 15.09 -15.69
C GLY A 160 5.32 15.63 -17.01
N ALA A 161 5.87 15.20 -18.14
CA ALA A 161 5.55 15.72 -19.47
C ALA A 161 4.26 15.15 -20.12
N GLY A 162 3.43 14.41 -19.37
CA GLY A 162 2.08 14.04 -19.82
C GLY A 162 1.82 12.53 -19.86
N LEU A 163 0.64 12.18 -20.40
CA LEU A 163 0.11 10.82 -20.43
C LEU A 163 0.85 9.95 -21.44
N THR A 164 1.06 8.69 -21.08
CA THR A 164 1.64 7.64 -21.91
C THR A 164 0.75 6.39 -21.86
N PRO A 165 0.99 5.39 -22.73
CA PRO A 165 0.32 4.09 -22.67
C PRO A 165 0.42 3.40 -21.30
N TYR A 166 1.40 3.80 -20.49
CA TYR A 166 1.78 3.20 -19.21
C TYR A 166 1.25 3.99 -17.99
N SER A 167 0.53 5.10 -18.19
CA SER A 167 0.02 5.93 -17.09
C SER A 167 -1.04 5.23 -16.23
N ARG A 168 -1.62 4.11 -16.69
CA ARG A 168 -2.68 3.37 -15.99
C ARG A 168 -3.86 4.30 -15.66
N SER A 169 -4.12 4.54 -14.37
CA SER A 169 -5.15 5.47 -13.90
C SER A 169 -4.60 6.84 -13.49
N ALA A 170 -3.31 7.10 -13.70
CA ALA A 170 -2.68 8.38 -13.42
C ALA A 170 -2.77 9.33 -14.63
N ASP A 171 -2.53 10.61 -14.39
CA ASP A 171 -2.62 11.70 -15.38
C ASP A 171 -1.31 11.99 -16.13
N GLY A 172 -0.23 11.25 -15.84
CA GLY A 172 1.09 11.46 -16.44
C GLY A 172 1.82 12.72 -15.96
N ARG A 173 1.32 13.39 -14.92
CA ARG A 173 1.91 14.63 -14.37
C ARG A 173 2.60 14.42 -13.04
N LYS A 174 3.54 15.30 -12.72
CA LYS A 174 4.22 15.38 -11.42
C LYS A 174 3.99 16.76 -10.81
N VAL A 175 4.14 16.84 -9.50
CA VAL A 175 3.99 18.07 -8.72
C VAL A 175 5.35 18.58 -8.25
N LEU A 176 5.41 19.85 -7.85
CA LEU A 176 6.65 20.50 -7.42
C LEU A 176 7.39 19.69 -6.34
N ARG A 177 6.73 19.34 -5.24
CA ARG A 177 7.36 18.65 -4.11
C ARG A 177 8.08 17.35 -4.47
N SER A 178 7.49 16.52 -5.34
CA SER A 178 8.14 15.28 -5.78
C SER A 178 9.27 15.54 -6.77
N SER A 179 9.09 16.53 -7.63
CA SER A 179 10.02 16.83 -8.73
C SER A 179 11.28 17.51 -8.20
N LEU A 180 11.13 18.48 -7.29
CA LEU A 180 12.25 19.16 -6.66
C LEU A 180 13.07 18.22 -5.76
N ARG A 181 12.41 17.32 -5.03
CA ARG A 181 13.09 16.26 -4.25
C ARG A 181 13.94 15.36 -5.15
N GLU A 182 13.37 14.86 -6.24
CA GLU A 182 14.11 14.02 -7.19
C GLU A 182 15.28 14.80 -7.82
N PHE A 183 15.06 16.03 -8.28
CA PHE A 183 16.10 16.87 -8.85
C PHE A 183 17.27 17.09 -7.87
N LEU A 184 17.00 17.55 -6.65
CA LEU A 184 18.05 17.83 -5.67
C LEU A 184 18.78 16.55 -5.24
N CYS A 185 18.08 15.41 -5.14
CA CYS A 185 18.69 14.17 -4.69
C CYS A 185 19.59 13.53 -5.74
N CYS A 186 19.21 13.58 -7.03
CA CYS A 186 20.10 13.19 -8.13
C CYS A 186 21.45 13.90 -8.00
N GLU A 187 21.43 15.22 -7.86
CA GLU A 187 22.66 16.02 -7.85
C GLU A 187 23.42 15.88 -6.53
N ALA A 188 22.74 15.81 -5.39
CA ALA A 188 23.38 15.53 -4.11
C ALA A 188 24.13 14.18 -4.13
N MET A 189 23.51 13.12 -4.67
CA MET A 189 24.12 11.79 -4.75
C MET A 189 25.33 11.79 -5.69
N PHE A 190 25.26 12.52 -6.82
CA PHE A 190 26.38 12.68 -7.74
C PHE A 190 27.57 13.35 -7.06
N HIS A 191 27.35 14.49 -6.39
CA HIS A 191 28.41 15.23 -5.72
C HIS A 191 28.95 14.53 -4.46
N LEU A 192 28.18 13.60 -3.87
CA LEU A 192 28.69 12.66 -2.86
C LEU A 192 29.56 11.53 -3.44
N GLY A 193 29.62 11.37 -4.76
CA GLY A 193 30.35 10.28 -5.42
C GLY A 193 29.59 8.94 -5.42
N ILE A 194 28.26 8.98 -5.26
CA ILE A 194 27.38 7.82 -5.30
C ILE A 194 26.78 7.70 -6.71
N PRO A 195 26.93 6.55 -7.41
CA PRO A 195 26.39 6.39 -8.75
C PRO A 195 24.88 6.65 -8.79
N THR A 196 24.45 7.50 -9.73
CA THR A 196 23.07 7.97 -9.80
C THR A 196 22.70 8.48 -11.19
N THR A 197 21.40 8.50 -11.50
CA THR A 197 20.85 9.33 -12.58
C THR A 197 21.04 10.82 -12.27
N ARG A 198 21.20 11.62 -13.31
CA ARG A 198 21.41 13.08 -13.23
C ARG A 198 20.11 13.83 -13.51
N SER A 199 20.02 15.07 -13.04
CA SER A 199 18.85 15.92 -13.28
C SER A 199 19.27 17.28 -13.82
N GLY A 200 18.86 17.60 -15.05
CA GLY A 200 19.26 18.79 -15.77
C GLY A 200 18.52 20.05 -15.30
N SER A 201 17.20 19.98 -15.17
CA SER A 201 16.37 21.14 -14.81
C SER A 201 15.12 20.73 -14.05
N CYS A 202 14.60 21.64 -13.22
CA CYS A 202 13.30 21.55 -12.56
C CYS A 202 12.46 22.77 -12.92
N ILE A 203 11.32 22.52 -13.56
CA ILE A 203 10.40 23.55 -14.08
C ILE A 203 9.06 23.42 -13.37
N ILE A 204 8.49 24.54 -12.92
CA ILE A 204 7.14 24.63 -12.38
C ILE A 204 6.20 25.24 -13.42
N SER A 205 4.91 24.94 -13.34
CA SER A 205 3.88 25.43 -14.26
C SER A 205 2.59 25.79 -13.51
N ASP A 206 1.82 26.70 -14.12
CA ASP A 206 0.47 27.06 -13.67
C ASP A 206 -0.57 25.95 -13.92
N THR A 207 -0.26 24.95 -14.74
CA THR A 207 -1.12 23.76 -14.90
C THR A 207 -1.29 23.08 -13.55
N LYS A 208 -2.54 22.90 -13.10
CA LYS A 208 -2.86 22.27 -11.81
C LYS A 208 -3.28 20.82 -11.99
N VAL A 209 -2.89 19.97 -11.05
CA VAL A 209 -3.32 18.57 -10.96
C VAL A 209 -3.79 18.23 -9.56
N GLU A 210 -4.79 17.36 -9.50
CA GLU A 210 -5.38 16.91 -8.25
C GLU A 210 -4.48 15.86 -7.58
N ARG A 211 -4.07 16.11 -6.34
CA ARG A 211 -3.25 15.20 -5.55
C ARG A 211 -3.75 15.13 -4.13
N ASP A 212 -3.82 13.92 -3.60
CA ASP A 212 -3.99 13.69 -2.19
C ASP A 212 -2.60 13.49 -1.57
N GLN A 213 -2.03 14.57 -1.03
CA GLN A 213 -0.70 14.56 -0.42
C GLN A 213 -0.56 13.57 0.74
N PHE A 214 -1.67 13.33 1.43
CA PHE A 214 -1.73 12.62 2.71
C PHE A 214 -2.37 11.23 2.59
N TYR A 215 -2.91 10.90 1.42
CA TYR A 215 -3.77 9.73 1.20
C TYR A 215 -4.95 9.67 2.19
N ASP A 216 -5.41 10.83 2.66
CA ASP A 216 -6.45 11.00 3.68
C ASP A 216 -7.86 11.16 3.08
N GLY A 217 -7.94 11.23 1.74
CA GLY A 217 -9.16 11.44 0.98
C GLY A 217 -9.50 12.92 0.75
N ASN A 218 -8.59 13.86 1.06
CA ASN A 218 -8.75 15.30 0.86
C ASN A 218 -7.80 15.81 -0.25
N PRO A 219 -8.10 15.54 -1.53
CA PRO A 219 -7.25 15.97 -2.62
C PRO A 219 -7.22 17.51 -2.75
N LYS A 220 -6.06 18.03 -3.13
CA LYS A 220 -5.81 19.45 -3.41
C LYS A 220 -5.25 19.62 -4.82
N LEU A 221 -5.48 20.79 -5.40
CA LEU A 221 -4.85 21.18 -6.65
C LEU A 221 -3.43 21.68 -6.38
N GLU A 222 -2.44 20.97 -6.92
CA GLU A 222 -1.02 21.32 -6.83
C GLU A 222 -0.50 21.75 -8.22
N PRO A 223 0.46 22.69 -8.30
CA PRO A 223 1.13 23.04 -9.55
C PRO A 223 1.89 21.85 -10.13
N CYS A 224 1.80 21.69 -11.45
CA CYS A 224 2.61 20.73 -12.19
C CYS A 224 4.07 21.14 -12.16
N ALA A 225 4.94 20.16 -12.13
CA ALA A 225 6.35 20.33 -12.36
C ALA A 225 6.86 19.26 -13.33
N VAL A 226 7.89 19.64 -14.07
CA VAL A 226 8.59 18.78 -15.02
C VAL A 226 10.07 18.81 -14.67
N ILE A 227 10.71 17.64 -14.64
CA ILE A 227 12.16 17.54 -14.51
C ILE A 227 12.77 16.88 -15.74
N THR A 228 13.96 17.35 -16.08
CA THR A 228 14.80 16.77 -17.12
C THR A 228 15.73 15.76 -16.48
N ARG A 229 15.62 14.48 -16.84
CA ARG A 229 16.45 13.40 -16.31
C ARG A 229 17.47 12.96 -17.36
N LEU A 230 18.65 12.61 -16.89
CA LEU A 230 19.78 12.19 -17.70
C LEU A 230 20.40 10.92 -17.11
N ALA A 231 20.66 9.93 -17.94
CA ALA A 231 21.42 8.75 -17.56
C ALA A 231 22.08 8.14 -18.81
N PRO A 232 23.14 7.32 -18.69
CA PRO A 232 23.60 6.54 -19.84
C PRO A 232 22.48 5.65 -20.40
N THR A 233 21.63 5.10 -19.52
CA THR A 233 20.38 4.46 -19.88
C THR A 233 19.43 4.39 -18.67
N PHE A 234 18.12 4.37 -18.93
CA PHE A 234 17.08 4.07 -17.93
C PHE A 234 16.59 2.61 -17.98
N LEU A 235 17.36 1.69 -18.59
CA LEU A 235 17.12 0.25 -18.49
C LEU A 235 17.27 -0.24 -17.04
N ARG A 236 16.35 -1.12 -16.63
CA ARG A 236 16.14 -1.56 -15.26
C ARG A 236 16.03 -3.08 -15.21
N PHE A 237 16.10 -3.71 -14.04
CA PHE A 237 15.79 -5.14 -13.93
C PHE A 237 14.36 -5.41 -14.42
N GLY A 238 13.41 -4.56 -14.02
CA GLY A 238 12.02 -4.60 -14.48
C GLY A 238 11.81 -4.48 -15.99
N SER A 239 12.75 -3.88 -16.74
CA SER A 239 12.69 -3.80 -18.21
C SER A 239 12.71 -5.19 -18.84
N PHE A 240 13.47 -6.10 -18.26
CA PHE A 240 13.59 -7.47 -18.75
C PHE A 240 12.43 -8.35 -18.25
N GLU A 241 11.74 -7.95 -17.17
CA GLU A 241 10.59 -8.67 -16.62
C GLU A 241 9.34 -8.63 -17.51
N ILE A 242 9.36 -7.94 -18.66
CA ILE A 242 8.25 -7.92 -19.62
C ILE A 242 7.96 -9.31 -20.22
N VAL A 243 8.93 -10.22 -20.22
CA VAL A 243 8.78 -11.61 -20.69
C VAL A 243 8.40 -12.60 -19.59
N LYS A 244 8.27 -12.14 -18.33
CA LYS A 244 8.03 -13.04 -17.20
C LYS A 244 6.75 -13.84 -17.43
N PRO A 245 6.79 -15.19 -17.30
CA PRO A 245 5.61 -16.03 -17.44
C PRO A 245 4.58 -15.76 -16.33
N PHE A 246 3.42 -16.39 -16.45
CA PHE A 246 2.36 -16.28 -15.44
C PHE A 246 2.88 -16.67 -14.04
N ASP A 247 2.76 -15.73 -13.12
CA ASP A 247 3.17 -15.84 -11.73
C ASP A 247 1.94 -16.21 -10.87
N ASN A 248 1.99 -17.39 -10.25
CA ASN A 248 0.85 -17.95 -9.51
C ASN A 248 0.51 -17.13 -8.25
N GLU A 249 1.48 -16.46 -7.64
CA GLU A 249 1.24 -15.67 -6.42
C GLU A 249 0.50 -14.37 -6.71
N SER A 250 0.90 -13.66 -7.78
CA SER A 250 0.29 -12.40 -8.18
C SER A 250 -0.91 -12.57 -9.11
N GLU A 251 -1.06 -13.74 -9.74
CA GLU A 251 -2.00 -14.05 -10.83
C GLU A 251 -1.80 -13.14 -12.06
N ARG A 252 -0.54 -12.82 -12.39
CA ARG A 252 -0.17 -11.89 -13.47
C ARG A 252 0.98 -12.43 -14.32
N ALA A 253 1.05 -11.99 -15.57
CA ALA A 253 2.17 -12.25 -16.47
C ALA A 253 2.73 -10.93 -17.02
N GLY A 254 3.97 -10.96 -17.52
CA GLY A 254 4.50 -9.86 -18.32
C GLY A 254 3.76 -9.75 -19.66
N PRO A 255 3.67 -8.54 -20.26
CA PRO A 255 2.88 -8.33 -21.48
C PRO A 255 3.49 -9.00 -22.71
N SER A 256 4.76 -9.40 -22.67
CA SER A 256 5.48 -10.15 -23.72
C SER A 256 5.84 -11.58 -23.27
N SER A 257 5.04 -12.15 -22.37
CA SER A 257 5.25 -13.49 -21.82
C SER A 257 5.41 -14.54 -22.93
N GLY A 258 6.48 -15.33 -22.88
CA GLY A 258 6.78 -16.39 -23.86
C GLY A 258 7.59 -15.93 -25.07
N ASN A 259 7.87 -14.64 -25.22
CA ASN A 259 8.71 -14.13 -26.30
C ASN A 259 10.20 -14.24 -25.92
N GLU A 260 10.84 -15.37 -26.19
CA GLU A 260 12.27 -15.54 -25.87
C GLU A 260 13.21 -14.67 -26.72
N LYS A 261 12.74 -14.20 -27.89
CA LYS A 261 13.54 -13.36 -28.79
C LYS A 261 13.75 -11.95 -28.24
N ILE A 262 12.73 -11.36 -27.61
CA ILE A 262 12.83 -10.00 -27.07
C ILE A 262 13.85 -9.93 -25.92
N ILE A 263 13.84 -10.90 -25.01
CA ILE A 263 14.80 -10.94 -23.89
C ILE A 263 16.24 -11.07 -24.39
N GLN A 264 16.46 -11.96 -25.35
CA GLN A 264 17.77 -12.14 -25.98
C GLN A 264 18.24 -10.85 -26.69
N THR A 265 17.33 -10.18 -27.41
CA THR A 265 17.63 -8.92 -28.10
C THR A 265 17.97 -7.80 -27.12
N MET A 266 17.21 -7.68 -26.03
CA MET A 266 17.46 -6.67 -24.98
C MET A 266 18.81 -6.88 -24.29
N VAL A 267 19.16 -8.13 -23.93
CA VAL A 267 20.45 -8.42 -23.27
C VAL A 267 21.62 -8.12 -24.21
N ASP A 268 21.55 -8.58 -25.46
CA ASP A 268 22.59 -8.31 -26.45
C ASP A 268 22.75 -6.81 -26.74
N PHE A 269 21.64 -6.09 -26.89
CA PHE A 269 21.64 -4.65 -27.05
C PHE A 269 22.32 -3.97 -25.86
N THR A 270 21.94 -4.37 -24.65
CA THR A 270 22.47 -3.79 -23.41
C THR A 270 23.98 -4.01 -23.31
N ILE A 271 24.47 -5.23 -23.58
CA ILE A 271 25.90 -5.55 -23.57
C ILE A 271 26.65 -4.74 -24.62
N LYS A 272 26.12 -4.68 -25.85
CA LYS A 272 26.77 -3.99 -26.97
C LYS A 272 27.02 -2.52 -26.69
N PHE A 273 26.04 -1.81 -26.12
CA PHE A 273 26.10 -0.36 -25.98
C PHE A 273 26.55 0.12 -24.60
N TYR A 274 26.32 -0.66 -23.54
CA TYR A 274 26.59 -0.21 -22.16
C TYR A 274 27.63 -1.06 -21.42
N PHE A 275 28.07 -2.18 -22.00
CA PHE A 275 29.15 -3.03 -21.46
C PHE A 275 30.21 -3.32 -22.52
N PRO A 276 30.83 -2.27 -23.11
CA PRO A 276 31.77 -2.42 -24.23
C PRO A 276 32.97 -3.32 -23.87
N SER A 277 33.44 -3.27 -22.62
CA SER A 277 34.52 -4.13 -22.12
C SER A 277 34.18 -5.63 -22.18
N ILE A 278 32.90 -5.99 -22.05
CA ILE A 278 32.42 -7.37 -22.19
C ILE A 278 32.20 -7.70 -23.66
N GLN A 279 31.70 -6.74 -24.44
CA GLN A 279 31.40 -6.92 -25.86
C GLN A 279 32.65 -7.24 -26.69
N ILE A 280 33.82 -6.68 -26.35
CA ILE A 280 35.09 -6.91 -27.05
C ILE A 280 35.76 -8.25 -26.70
N LEU A 281 35.26 -8.97 -25.69
CA LEU A 281 35.81 -10.27 -25.32
C LEU A 281 35.54 -11.30 -26.42
N ASN A 282 36.59 -11.98 -26.88
CA ASN A 282 36.47 -13.09 -27.83
C ASN A 282 36.05 -14.39 -27.12
N VAL A 283 34.87 -14.36 -26.49
CA VAL A 283 34.30 -15.48 -25.73
C VAL A 283 32.90 -15.85 -26.23
N PRO A 284 32.43 -17.09 -25.99
CA PRO A 284 31.08 -17.49 -26.34
C PRO A 284 30.01 -16.59 -25.72
N ARG A 285 28.84 -16.55 -26.35
CA ARG A 285 27.72 -15.69 -25.92
C ARG A 285 27.24 -16.00 -24.49
N SER A 286 27.25 -17.28 -24.09
CA SER A 286 26.94 -17.70 -22.72
C SER A 286 27.89 -17.08 -21.69
N GLU A 287 29.19 -17.08 -21.98
CA GLU A 287 30.20 -16.46 -21.09
C GLU A 287 30.03 -14.93 -21.03
N ARG A 288 29.67 -14.28 -22.14
CA ARG A 288 29.31 -12.84 -22.13
C ARG A 288 28.11 -12.57 -21.22
N TYR A 289 27.09 -13.42 -21.22
CA TYR A 289 25.93 -13.28 -20.33
C TYR A 289 26.29 -13.49 -18.86
N ARG A 290 27.15 -14.48 -18.57
CA ARG A 290 27.70 -14.69 -17.23
C ARG A 290 28.48 -13.46 -16.76
N LYS A 291 29.38 -12.91 -17.58
CA LYS A 291 30.16 -11.71 -17.28
C LYS A 291 29.29 -10.45 -17.13
N PHE A 292 28.24 -10.33 -17.95
CA PHE A 292 27.26 -9.26 -17.82
C PHE A 292 26.54 -9.31 -16.46
N PHE A 293 26.07 -10.49 -16.06
CA PHE A 293 25.43 -10.66 -14.76
C PHE A 293 26.41 -10.44 -13.59
N GLU A 294 27.65 -10.94 -13.69
CA GLU A 294 28.74 -10.68 -12.73
C GLU A 294 28.98 -9.19 -12.50
N ASP A 295 29.10 -8.41 -13.58
CA ASP A 295 29.33 -6.97 -13.50
C ASP A 295 28.15 -6.22 -12.84
N ILE A 296 26.90 -6.63 -13.14
CA ILE A 296 25.70 -6.08 -12.50
C ILE A 296 25.67 -6.37 -10.99
N VAL A 297 26.01 -7.61 -10.60
CA VAL A 297 26.08 -8.04 -9.19
C VAL A 297 27.10 -7.17 -8.44
N ILE A 298 28.30 -7.01 -9.01
CA ILE A 298 29.39 -6.20 -8.42
C ILE A 298 28.96 -4.73 -8.30
N LYS A 299 28.43 -4.13 -9.37
CA LYS A 299 27.96 -2.73 -9.36
C LYS A 299 26.85 -2.51 -8.33
N THR A 300 25.89 -3.42 -8.24
CA THR A 300 24.78 -3.34 -7.27
C THR A 300 25.29 -3.46 -5.82
N ALA A 301 26.22 -4.39 -5.56
CA ALA A 301 26.83 -4.57 -4.24
C ALA A 301 27.60 -3.32 -3.78
N LYS A 302 28.38 -2.72 -4.68
CA LYS A 302 29.10 -1.46 -4.40
C LYS A 302 28.15 -0.28 -4.18
N LEU A 303 27.09 -0.20 -4.98
CA LEU A 303 26.08 0.86 -4.84
C LEU A 303 25.43 0.83 -3.46
N VAL A 304 24.94 -0.34 -3.03
CA VAL A 304 24.29 -0.46 -1.73
C VAL A 304 25.28 -0.29 -0.57
N ALA A 305 26.55 -0.70 -0.71
CA ALA A 305 27.60 -0.38 0.26
C ALA A 305 27.75 1.13 0.46
N LYS A 306 27.74 1.92 -0.62
CA LYS A 306 27.74 3.39 -0.54
C LYS A 306 26.49 3.95 0.12
N TRP A 307 25.31 3.39 -0.18
CA TRP A 307 24.08 3.82 0.50
C TRP A 307 24.14 3.60 2.00
N GLN A 308 24.64 2.44 2.44
CA GLN A 308 24.84 2.17 3.86
C GLN A 308 25.86 3.14 4.48
N ALA A 309 27.04 3.30 3.88
CA ALA A 309 28.11 4.15 4.41
C ALA A 309 27.78 5.66 4.45
N TYR A 310 26.80 6.12 3.67
CA TYR A 310 26.35 7.52 3.68
C TYR A 310 24.96 7.70 4.34
N GLY A 311 24.42 6.65 4.96
CA GLY A 311 23.13 6.71 5.64
C GLY A 311 21.95 7.02 4.70
N PHE A 312 22.02 6.64 3.43
CA PHE A 312 20.95 6.85 2.45
C PHE A 312 19.97 5.67 2.45
N VAL A 313 18.67 5.95 2.57
CA VAL A 313 17.59 4.97 2.44
C VAL A 313 16.71 5.32 1.25
N HIS A 314 16.65 4.42 0.27
CA HIS A 314 15.92 4.63 -0.98
C HIS A 314 14.39 4.60 -0.77
N GLY A 315 13.90 3.74 0.13
CA GLY A 315 12.48 3.63 0.51
C GLY A 315 11.56 2.88 -0.45
N VAL A 316 11.96 2.61 -1.71
CA VAL A 316 11.18 1.83 -2.70
C VAL A 316 12.13 1.03 -3.60
N LEU A 317 12.75 -0.02 -3.08
CA LEU A 317 13.68 -0.88 -3.82
C LEU A 317 12.94 -2.02 -4.54
N ASN A 318 11.98 -1.67 -5.40
CA ASN A 318 11.35 -2.61 -6.31
C ASN A 318 12.30 -2.96 -7.48
N THR A 319 12.08 -4.08 -8.18
CA THR A 319 12.91 -4.44 -9.35
C THR A 319 12.78 -3.43 -10.51
N ASP A 320 11.66 -2.71 -10.61
CA ASP A 320 11.47 -1.60 -11.55
C ASP A 320 12.25 -0.32 -11.18
N ASN A 321 12.91 -0.27 -10.02
CA ASN A 321 13.77 0.85 -9.62
C ASN A 321 15.25 0.46 -9.55
N MET A 322 15.61 -0.78 -9.92
CA MET A 322 17.00 -1.23 -9.96
C MET A 322 17.59 -1.00 -11.35
N SER A 323 18.51 -0.04 -11.47
CA SER A 323 19.22 0.24 -12.73
C SER A 323 20.09 -0.93 -13.16
N ILE A 324 20.11 -1.21 -14.47
CA ILE A 324 21.02 -2.23 -15.03
C ILE A 324 22.50 -1.84 -14.92
N LEU A 325 22.80 -0.56 -14.69
CA LEU A 325 24.17 -0.05 -14.55
C LEU A 325 24.59 0.20 -13.10
N GLY A 326 23.76 -0.19 -12.13
CA GLY A 326 24.04 0.10 -10.71
C GLY A 326 24.02 1.58 -10.38
N LEU A 327 23.09 2.33 -10.98
CA LEU A 327 22.79 3.72 -10.63
C LEU A 327 21.63 3.79 -9.63
N THR A 328 21.69 4.74 -8.69
CA THR A 328 20.52 5.15 -7.93
C THR A 328 19.48 5.76 -8.89
N LEU A 329 18.24 5.27 -8.83
CA LEU A 329 17.21 5.55 -9.83
C LEU A 329 15.84 5.73 -9.15
N ASP A 330 15.01 6.64 -9.67
CA ASP A 330 13.62 6.85 -9.25
C ASP A 330 13.46 7.25 -7.76
N TYR A 331 13.90 8.48 -7.46
CA TYR A 331 13.77 9.12 -6.15
C TYR A 331 12.31 9.43 -5.80
N GLY A 332 11.72 8.57 -4.96
CA GLY A 332 10.40 8.77 -4.37
C GLY A 332 10.49 9.17 -2.89
N PRO A 333 10.02 8.33 -1.95
CA PRO A 333 10.10 8.58 -0.52
C PRO A 333 11.46 8.13 0.06
N TYR A 334 12.56 8.68 -0.47
CA TYR A 334 13.89 8.46 0.09
C TYR A 334 14.11 9.30 1.36
N GLY A 335 15.16 8.98 2.11
CA GLY A 335 15.66 9.82 3.19
C GLY A 335 17.13 9.54 3.50
N PHE A 336 17.89 10.59 3.77
CA PHE A 336 19.15 10.48 4.50
C PHE A 336 18.85 10.35 5.99
N ILE A 337 19.59 9.49 6.68
CA ILE A 337 19.51 9.34 8.12
C ILE A 337 20.05 10.62 8.76
N ASP A 338 19.19 11.30 9.51
CA ASP A 338 19.60 12.35 10.44
C ASP A 338 20.16 11.69 11.71
N ARG A 339 19.29 11.36 12.67
CA ARG A 339 19.63 10.57 13.85
C ARG A 339 19.67 9.09 13.48
N PHE A 340 20.75 8.41 13.84
CA PHE A 340 20.95 7.02 13.43
C PHE A 340 19.90 6.08 14.03
N ASP A 341 19.25 5.32 13.16
CA ASP A 341 18.30 4.27 13.49
C ASP A 341 18.42 3.17 12.43
N ARG A 342 18.81 1.95 12.85
CA ARG A 342 18.97 0.82 11.93
C ARG A 342 17.66 0.42 11.25
N ASP A 343 16.53 0.77 11.87
CA ASP A 343 15.17 0.53 11.39
C ASP A 343 14.53 1.76 10.75
N PHE A 344 15.30 2.78 10.37
CA PHE A 344 14.76 3.97 9.71
C PHE A 344 13.99 3.61 8.43
N ILE A 345 12.73 4.06 8.37
CA ILE A 345 11.81 3.88 7.23
C ILE A 345 11.35 5.27 6.76
N PRO A 346 11.89 5.82 5.66
CA PRO A 346 11.44 7.10 5.13
C PRO A 346 10.10 7.00 4.38
N ASN A 347 9.71 5.79 3.95
CA ASN A 347 8.50 5.55 3.19
C ASN A 347 7.32 5.21 4.10
N THR A 348 6.39 6.14 4.27
CA THR A 348 5.18 5.95 5.08
C THR A 348 4.23 4.87 4.53
N SER A 349 4.37 4.48 3.26
CA SER A 349 3.62 3.36 2.67
C SER A 349 4.27 1.99 2.90
N ASP A 350 5.53 1.94 3.35
CA ASP A 350 6.24 0.71 3.70
C ASP A 350 5.92 0.27 5.13
N THR A 351 4.68 -0.19 5.33
CA THR A 351 4.17 -0.55 6.66
C THR A 351 4.86 -1.76 7.27
N GLU A 352 5.51 -2.61 6.46
CA GLU A 352 6.26 -3.79 6.89
C GLU A 352 7.76 -3.50 7.09
N GLY A 353 8.21 -2.27 6.77
CA GLY A 353 9.62 -1.90 6.83
C GLY A 353 10.51 -2.77 5.95
N ARG A 354 10.02 -3.16 4.76
CA ARG A 354 10.73 -4.00 3.79
C ARG A 354 12.00 -3.32 3.28
N TYR A 355 11.96 -1.99 3.10
CA TYR A 355 13.02 -1.17 2.52
C TYR A 355 13.73 -0.30 3.57
N ARG A 356 13.65 -0.67 4.85
CA ARG A 356 14.37 0.02 5.95
C ARG A 356 15.88 -0.03 5.76
N TYR A 357 16.60 0.90 6.38
CA TYR A 357 18.05 1.06 6.24
C TYR A 357 18.84 -0.26 6.26
N ARG A 358 18.70 -1.07 7.31
CA ARG A 358 19.46 -2.33 7.44
C ARG A 358 19.09 -3.41 6.41
N LYS A 359 17.93 -3.31 5.76
CA LYS A 359 17.43 -4.32 4.82
C LYS A 359 17.87 -4.09 3.38
N GLN A 360 18.36 -2.90 3.03
CA GLN A 360 18.71 -2.59 1.64
C GLN A 360 19.71 -3.58 1.00
N PRO A 361 20.77 -4.05 1.69
CA PRO A 361 21.68 -5.06 1.12
C PRO A 361 20.99 -6.39 0.83
N GLU A 362 20.10 -6.87 1.70
CA GLU A 362 19.35 -8.10 1.48
C GLU A 362 18.33 -7.96 0.34
N ILE A 363 17.65 -6.82 0.26
CA ILE A 363 16.68 -6.54 -0.80
C ILE A 363 17.36 -6.41 -2.17
N CYS A 364 18.54 -5.79 -2.24
CA CYS A 364 19.30 -5.71 -3.49
C CYS A 364 19.72 -7.11 -3.98
N LEU A 365 20.13 -8.01 -3.07
CA LEU A 365 20.37 -9.42 -3.39
C LEU A 365 19.09 -10.11 -3.89
N TRP A 366 17.96 -9.87 -3.22
CA TRP A 366 16.67 -10.42 -3.63
C TRP A 366 16.27 -9.95 -5.04
N ASN A 367 16.48 -8.66 -5.36
CA ASN A 367 16.21 -8.11 -6.69
C ASN A 367 17.14 -8.72 -7.75
N LEU A 368 18.42 -8.96 -7.44
CA LEU A 368 19.35 -9.66 -8.35
C LEU A 368 18.92 -11.11 -8.61
N LYS A 369 18.39 -11.81 -7.60
CA LYS A 369 17.78 -13.14 -7.76
C LYS A 369 16.54 -13.08 -8.67
N LYS A 370 15.69 -12.07 -8.54
CA LYS A 370 14.57 -11.87 -9.47
C LYS A 370 15.04 -11.58 -10.89
N PHE A 371 16.13 -10.83 -11.04
CA PHE A 371 16.73 -10.61 -12.35
C PHE A 371 17.31 -11.90 -12.95
N SER A 372 17.97 -12.77 -12.16
CA SER A 372 18.47 -14.05 -12.67
C SER A 372 17.35 -15.01 -13.09
N GLU A 373 16.20 -15.01 -12.40
CA GLU A 373 15.00 -15.76 -12.82
C GLU A 373 14.54 -15.38 -14.24
N VAL A 374 14.62 -14.10 -14.60
CA VAL A 374 14.26 -13.60 -15.95
C VAL A 374 15.28 -14.06 -16.98
N LEU A 375 16.57 -14.10 -16.61
CA LEU A 375 17.66 -14.51 -17.48
C LEU A 375 17.82 -16.04 -17.60
N ALA A 376 17.06 -16.85 -16.86
CA ALA A 376 17.28 -18.30 -16.72
C ALA A 376 17.40 -19.07 -18.06
N LYS A 377 16.77 -18.59 -19.13
CA LYS A 377 16.87 -19.16 -20.49
C LYS A 377 18.17 -18.83 -21.22
N LEU A 378 18.83 -17.73 -20.86
CA LEU A 378 20.08 -17.26 -21.43
C LEU A 378 21.29 -17.62 -20.55
N LEU A 379 21.12 -17.56 -19.23
CA LEU A 379 22.09 -17.92 -18.21
C LEU A 379 21.42 -18.86 -17.19
N PRO A 380 21.77 -20.15 -17.16
CA PRO A 380 21.17 -21.12 -16.24
C PRO A 380 21.26 -20.69 -14.77
N LEU A 381 20.23 -21.01 -13.98
CA LEU A 381 20.12 -20.56 -12.59
C LEU A 381 21.30 -20.98 -11.72
N ASN A 382 21.78 -22.22 -11.85
CA ASN A 382 22.94 -22.73 -11.11
C ASN A 382 24.21 -21.89 -11.37
N GLU A 383 24.40 -21.37 -12.58
CA GLU A 383 25.53 -20.48 -12.88
C GLU A 383 25.33 -19.08 -12.30
N SER A 384 24.12 -18.53 -12.41
CA SER A 384 23.80 -17.21 -11.83
C SER A 384 23.86 -17.22 -10.31
N GLU A 385 23.41 -18.29 -9.64
CA GLU A 385 23.49 -18.46 -8.19
C GLU A 385 24.94 -18.56 -7.73
N LYS A 386 25.80 -19.25 -8.50
CA LYS A 386 27.23 -19.26 -8.24
C LYS A 386 27.82 -17.85 -8.29
N VAL A 387 27.48 -17.04 -9.30
CA VAL A 387 27.92 -15.64 -9.37
C VAL A 387 27.44 -14.82 -8.16
N LEU A 388 26.19 -15.00 -7.72
CA LEU A 388 25.68 -14.30 -6.54
C LEU A 388 26.45 -14.67 -5.27
N ASN A 389 26.70 -15.97 -5.07
CA ASN A 389 27.40 -16.47 -3.89
C ASN A 389 28.87 -16.05 -3.88
N ASP A 390 29.54 -16.10 -5.04
CA ASP A 390 30.96 -15.80 -5.17
C ASP A 390 31.25 -14.29 -5.03
N PHE A 391 30.36 -13.42 -5.52
CA PHE A 391 30.68 -12.00 -5.67
C PHE A 391 29.86 -11.03 -4.81
N TYR A 392 28.60 -11.30 -4.48
CA TYR A 392 27.72 -10.26 -3.92
C TYR A 392 28.15 -9.77 -2.52
N TYR A 393 28.07 -10.64 -1.50
CA TYR A 393 28.44 -10.26 -0.14
C TYR A 393 29.93 -9.96 0.03
N PRO A 394 30.87 -10.70 -0.60
CA PRO A 394 32.28 -10.36 -0.55
C PRO A 394 32.57 -8.95 -1.09
N THR A 395 31.95 -8.57 -2.22
CA THR A 395 32.10 -7.21 -2.78
C THR A 395 31.47 -6.16 -1.88
N TYR A 396 30.24 -6.40 -1.41
CA TYR A 396 29.53 -5.48 -0.52
C TYR A 396 30.34 -5.21 0.77
N GLN A 397 30.80 -6.28 1.43
CA GLN A 397 31.55 -6.18 2.68
C GLN A 397 32.87 -5.45 2.47
N SER A 398 33.64 -5.81 1.45
CA SER A 398 34.91 -5.11 1.18
C SER A 398 34.68 -3.63 0.94
N GLU A 399 33.78 -3.28 0.01
CA GLU A 399 33.51 -1.87 -0.34
C GLU A 399 32.98 -1.09 0.88
N TYR A 400 32.07 -1.68 1.68
CA TYR A 400 31.52 -1.03 2.87
C TYR A 400 32.60 -0.77 3.93
N ILE A 401 33.42 -1.78 4.24
CA ILE A 401 34.51 -1.67 5.22
C ILE A 401 35.54 -0.64 4.74
N ASP A 402 35.96 -0.72 3.47
CA ASP A 402 36.93 0.21 2.88
C ASP A 402 36.44 1.67 2.99
N LEU A 403 35.16 1.91 2.69
CA LEU A 403 34.55 3.22 2.82
C LEU A 403 34.48 3.67 4.28
N MET A 404 34.02 2.82 5.20
CA MET A 404 33.89 3.19 6.62
C MET A 404 35.24 3.46 7.28
N LEU A 405 36.27 2.66 6.99
CA LEU A 405 37.64 2.90 7.46
C LEU A 405 38.19 4.22 6.93
N SER A 406 37.97 4.51 5.64
CA SER A 406 38.36 5.80 5.05
C SER A 406 37.66 6.98 5.73
N LYS A 407 36.40 6.81 6.13
CA LYS A 407 35.61 7.80 6.88
C LYS A 407 36.08 7.96 8.33
N PHE A 408 36.69 6.94 8.91
CA PHE A 408 37.40 6.99 10.19
C PHE A 408 38.86 7.48 10.04
N GLY A 409 39.33 7.77 8.82
CA GLY A 409 40.71 8.22 8.58
C GLY A 409 41.77 7.12 8.66
N ILE A 410 41.34 5.86 8.81
CA ILE A 410 42.18 4.67 8.90
C ILE A 410 42.66 4.27 7.49
N VAL A 411 43.94 3.93 7.35
CA VAL A 411 44.57 3.62 6.05
C VAL A 411 45.13 2.20 5.93
N LYS A 412 45.41 1.52 7.04
CA LYS A 412 45.83 0.12 7.05
C LYS A 412 44.63 -0.73 7.47
N LYS A 413 44.42 -1.92 6.89
CA LYS A 413 43.46 -2.91 7.44
C LYS A 413 44.17 -3.82 8.42
N ILE A 414 43.47 -4.29 9.45
CA ILE A 414 44.00 -5.32 10.33
C ILE A 414 44.01 -6.66 9.56
N PRO A 415 45.14 -7.39 9.49
CA PRO A 415 45.18 -8.75 8.94
C PRO A 415 44.28 -9.69 9.74
N LYS A 416 43.52 -10.56 9.05
CA LYS A 416 42.67 -11.56 9.72
C LYS A 416 43.53 -12.56 10.49
N GLY A 417 43.45 -12.54 11.83
CA GLY A 417 44.02 -13.56 12.71
C GLY A 417 45.30 -13.19 13.47
N ASP A 418 45.88 -12.01 13.24
CA ASP A 418 47.23 -11.68 13.75
C ASP A 418 47.27 -10.73 14.97
N HIS A 419 46.12 -10.27 15.49
CA HIS A 419 46.07 -9.35 16.64
C HIS A 419 44.90 -9.66 17.59
N GLU A 420 45.07 -10.60 18.52
CA GLU A 420 44.03 -10.95 19.52
C GLU A 420 43.71 -9.80 20.49
N GLU A 421 44.61 -8.82 20.64
CA GLU A 421 44.45 -7.69 21.57
C GLU A 421 43.67 -6.49 20.96
N LEU A 422 43.60 -6.38 19.62
CA LEU A 422 42.90 -5.29 18.94
C LEU A 422 41.53 -5.74 18.43
N MET A 423 40.55 -4.84 18.55
CA MET A 423 39.25 -5.01 17.93
C MET A 423 39.39 -5.05 16.41
N ASN A 424 38.77 -6.04 15.76
CA ASN A 424 38.77 -6.09 14.29
C ASN A 424 37.98 -4.91 13.69
N ASP A 425 38.29 -4.58 12.44
CA ASP A 425 37.76 -3.40 11.75
C ASP A 425 36.22 -3.45 11.62
N GLU A 426 35.64 -4.63 11.37
CA GLU A 426 34.19 -4.82 11.29
C GLU A 426 33.48 -4.56 12.61
N GLU A 427 34.03 -5.06 13.72
CA GLU A 427 33.49 -4.88 15.06
C GLU A 427 33.60 -3.41 15.50
N LEU A 428 34.68 -2.71 15.16
CA LEU A 428 34.83 -1.28 15.44
C LEU A 428 33.71 -0.46 14.76
N ILE A 429 33.40 -0.79 13.50
CA ILE A 429 32.31 -0.17 12.74
C ILE A 429 30.96 -0.50 13.37
N GLU A 430 30.69 -1.76 13.71
CA GLU A 430 29.41 -2.14 14.32
C GLU A 430 29.20 -1.49 15.69
N LYS A 431 30.23 -1.42 16.54
CA LYS A 431 30.15 -0.71 17.83
C LYS A 431 29.94 0.79 17.65
N PHE A 432 30.50 1.40 16.61
CA PHE A 432 30.23 2.81 16.28
C PHE A 432 28.73 3.02 16.01
N LEU A 433 28.15 2.17 15.16
CA LEU A 433 26.73 2.22 14.83
C LEU A 433 25.85 1.96 16.06
N ASP A 434 26.26 1.06 16.95
CA ASP A 434 25.56 0.82 18.22
C ASP A 434 25.57 2.06 19.13
N VAL A 435 26.72 2.74 19.26
CA VAL A 435 26.79 3.99 20.03
C VAL A 435 25.90 5.06 19.40
N LEU A 436 25.90 5.21 18.08
CA LEU A 436 25.02 6.15 17.39
C LEU A 436 23.53 5.85 17.65
N GLU A 437 23.10 4.58 17.57
CA GLU A 437 21.71 4.19 17.80
C GLU A 437 21.31 4.36 19.27
N GLN A 438 22.19 4.02 20.20
CA GLN A 438 21.91 4.10 21.63
C GLN A 438 21.89 5.54 22.16
N THR A 439 22.65 6.45 21.54
CA THR A 439 22.69 7.88 21.89
C THR A 439 21.74 8.72 21.03
N GLY A 440 21.19 8.16 19.95
CA GLY A 440 20.39 8.88 18.96
C GLY A 440 21.16 10.01 18.30
N ALA A 441 22.47 9.84 18.06
CA ALA A 441 23.34 10.87 17.50
C ALA A 441 23.14 11.06 15.99
N ASP A 442 23.44 12.27 15.51
CA ASP A 442 23.39 12.60 14.08
C ASP A 442 24.50 11.86 13.31
N TYR A 443 24.11 11.02 12.35
CA TYR A 443 25.02 10.13 11.63
C TYR A 443 26.13 10.90 10.91
N THR A 444 25.74 11.93 10.15
CA THR A 444 26.66 12.70 9.31
C THR A 444 27.60 13.55 10.15
N ASN A 445 27.06 14.27 11.13
CA ASN A 445 27.86 15.16 11.97
C ASN A 445 28.79 14.37 12.88
N SER A 446 28.38 13.21 13.42
CA SER A 446 29.28 12.37 14.21
C SER A 446 30.50 11.93 13.39
N LEU A 447 30.30 11.44 12.16
CA LEU A 447 31.39 11.06 11.27
C LEU A 447 32.28 12.26 10.88
N ARG A 448 31.68 13.41 10.54
CA ARG A 448 32.43 14.62 10.17
C ARG A 448 33.34 15.09 11.29
N ASN A 449 32.86 15.08 12.53
CA ASN A 449 33.59 15.61 13.68
C ASN A 449 34.69 14.68 14.19
N LEU A 450 34.74 13.39 13.80
CA LEU A 450 35.86 12.51 14.16
C LEU A 450 37.24 13.07 13.72
N ASN A 451 37.26 14.02 12.78
CA ASN A 451 38.46 14.70 12.30
C ASN A 451 39.13 15.62 13.36
N ILE A 452 38.45 15.90 14.50
CA ILE A 452 38.93 16.74 15.60
C ILE A 452 40.03 16.00 16.38
N LEU A 453 39.88 14.68 16.53
CA LEU A 453 40.81 13.87 17.31
C LEU A 453 42.21 13.91 16.71
N SER A 454 43.19 14.29 17.53
CA SER A 454 44.59 14.30 17.16
C SER A 454 45.47 13.53 18.15
N LEU A 455 46.27 12.59 17.65
CA LEU A 455 47.18 11.80 18.49
C LEU A 455 48.32 12.64 19.09
N SER A 456 48.67 13.77 18.46
CA SER A 456 49.70 14.69 18.98
C SER A 456 49.23 15.53 20.17
N ASN A 457 47.92 15.67 20.35
CA ASN A 457 47.29 16.41 21.45
C ASN A 457 46.06 15.63 21.95
N GLU A 458 46.29 14.35 22.28
CA GLU A 458 45.24 13.36 22.55
C GLU A 458 44.27 13.84 23.63
N GLU A 459 44.75 14.28 24.80
CA GLU A 459 43.89 14.68 25.92
C GLU A 459 42.93 15.84 25.57
N ASN A 460 43.45 16.92 24.98
CA ASN A 460 42.62 18.09 24.66
C ASN A 460 41.65 17.78 23.51
N SER A 461 42.14 17.14 22.44
CA SER A 461 41.30 16.83 21.26
C SER A 461 40.25 15.76 21.56
N PHE A 462 40.54 14.82 22.47
CA PHE A 462 39.57 13.85 22.97
C PHE A 462 38.43 14.55 23.73
N SER A 463 38.77 15.47 24.64
CA SER A 463 37.76 16.22 25.40
C SER A 463 36.88 17.08 24.49
N GLU A 464 37.50 17.77 23.52
CA GLU A 464 36.79 18.56 22.51
C GLU A 464 35.84 17.69 21.66
N LEU A 465 36.34 16.59 21.10
CA LEU A 465 35.54 15.67 20.30
C LEU A 465 34.37 15.07 21.11
N LEU A 466 34.63 14.64 22.34
CA LEU A 466 33.61 14.06 23.21
C LEU A 466 32.46 15.05 23.45
N ASN A 467 32.78 16.33 23.71
CA ASN A 467 31.76 17.37 23.90
C ASN A 467 30.93 17.57 22.62
N VAL A 468 31.57 17.63 21.45
CA VAL A 468 30.87 17.77 20.17
C VAL A 468 29.97 16.57 19.87
N LEU A 469 30.42 15.33 20.14
CA LEU A 469 29.62 14.12 19.96
C LEU A 469 28.41 14.05 20.91
N LEU A 470 28.58 14.53 22.15
CA LEU A 470 27.48 14.68 23.10
C LEU A 470 26.47 15.73 22.62
N GLU A 471 26.93 16.85 22.05
CA GLU A 471 26.04 17.84 21.43
C GLU A 471 25.28 17.29 20.22
N GLN A 472 25.89 16.37 19.45
CA GLN A 472 25.21 15.69 18.35
C GLN A 472 24.22 14.62 18.84
N SER A 473 24.43 14.06 20.03
CA SER A 473 23.55 13.07 20.66
C SER A 473 22.16 13.63 20.97
N SER A 474 21.16 12.76 21.03
CA SER A 474 19.79 13.15 21.38
C SER A 474 19.70 13.46 22.88
N LYS A 475 18.78 14.36 23.26
CA LYS A 475 18.38 14.50 24.68
C LYS A 475 17.43 13.36 25.07
N LEU A 476 17.24 13.12 26.38
CA LEU A 476 16.36 12.03 26.84
C LEU A 476 14.93 12.13 26.26
N ASP A 477 14.33 13.31 26.26
CA ASP A 477 12.98 13.52 25.70
C ASP A 477 12.93 13.29 24.18
N GLU A 478 14.02 13.61 23.49
CA GLU A 478 14.18 13.34 22.08
C GLU A 478 14.25 11.84 21.82
N MET A 479 15.04 11.13 22.61
CA MET A 479 15.17 9.67 22.52
C MET A 479 13.85 8.97 22.83
N LYS A 480 13.15 9.38 23.89
CA LYS A 480 11.81 8.88 24.23
C LYS A 480 10.83 9.05 23.07
N LYS A 481 10.87 10.19 22.36
CA LYS A 481 10.02 10.44 21.18
C LYS A 481 10.37 9.52 20.00
N LEU A 482 11.65 9.29 19.72
CA LEU A 482 12.08 8.38 18.65
C LEU A 482 11.58 6.95 18.89
N TYR A 483 11.77 6.43 20.10
CA TYR A 483 11.26 5.10 20.46
C TYR A 483 9.73 5.03 20.43
N GLN A 484 9.03 6.07 20.90
CA GLN A 484 7.57 6.15 20.79
C GLN A 484 7.09 6.12 19.33
N GLN A 485 7.79 6.82 18.42
CA GLN A 485 7.49 6.78 16.99
C GLN A 485 7.72 5.38 16.42
N PHE A 486 8.84 4.73 16.76
CA PHE A 486 9.12 3.36 16.32
C PHE A 486 8.02 2.39 16.79
N PHE A 487 7.71 2.37 18.10
CA PHE A 487 6.72 1.46 18.68
C PHE A 487 5.26 1.79 18.33
N SER A 488 4.99 2.96 17.74
CA SER A 488 3.67 3.28 17.18
C SER A 488 3.54 2.94 15.69
N SER A 489 4.61 2.48 15.04
CA SER A 489 4.59 2.11 13.63
C SER A 489 3.87 0.78 13.37
N SER A 490 3.30 0.64 12.17
CA SER A 490 2.70 -0.62 11.70
C SER A 490 3.71 -1.77 11.69
N PHE A 491 5.00 -1.47 11.44
CA PHE A 491 6.07 -2.45 11.46
C PHE A 491 6.28 -3.02 12.86
N ALA A 492 6.50 -2.16 13.86
CA ALA A 492 6.68 -2.60 15.25
C ALA A 492 5.49 -3.42 15.75
N PHE A 493 4.28 -3.02 15.36
CA PHE A 493 3.08 -3.77 15.64
C PHE A 493 3.10 -5.17 15.01
N SER A 494 3.43 -5.27 13.71
CA SER A 494 3.46 -6.55 13.00
C SER A 494 4.52 -7.52 13.57
N THR A 495 5.69 -7.01 13.95
CA THR A 495 6.74 -7.78 14.61
C THR A 495 6.28 -8.25 15.98
N TRP A 496 5.77 -7.35 16.83
CA TRP A 496 5.22 -7.71 18.14
C TRP A 496 4.15 -8.81 18.00
N TRP A 497 3.19 -8.65 17.08
CA TRP A 497 2.14 -9.65 16.85
C TRP A 497 2.69 -11.00 16.40
N ARG A 498 3.64 -11.02 15.46
CA ARG A 498 4.27 -12.26 14.98
C ARG A 498 4.96 -13.01 16.12
N THR A 499 5.62 -12.31 17.04
CA THR A 499 6.25 -12.92 18.22
C THR A 499 5.25 -13.55 19.19
N GLN A 500 3.98 -13.14 19.21
CA GLN A 500 2.98 -13.76 20.10
C GLN A 500 2.44 -15.09 19.57
N ILE A 501 2.56 -15.35 18.27
CA ILE A 501 1.96 -16.53 17.60
C ILE A 501 3.00 -17.62 17.31
N GLN A 502 4.28 -17.24 17.18
CA GLN A 502 5.35 -18.18 16.85
C GLN A 502 6.06 -18.68 18.11
N ASN A 503 6.34 -19.98 18.16
CA ASN A 503 7.19 -20.58 19.20
C ASN A 503 8.68 -20.43 18.90
N ASP A 504 9.05 -20.16 17.63
CA ASP A 504 10.43 -19.93 17.20
C ASP A 504 10.63 -18.46 16.84
N TYR A 505 11.53 -17.80 17.57
CA TYR A 505 11.89 -16.40 17.35
C TYR A 505 13.03 -16.29 16.34
N SER A 506 12.85 -15.43 15.34
CA SER A 506 13.92 -15.03 14.42
C SER A 506 14.87 -14.05 15.10
N ASN A 507 16.07 -13.84 14.54
CA ASN A 507 17.00 -12.80 15.02
C ASN A 507 16.36 -11.39 15.02
N GLU A 508 15.44 -11.10 14.10
CA GLU A 508 14.73 -9.83 14.08
C GLU A 508 13.78 -9.65 15.27
N ASP A 509 13.22 -10.74 15.78
CA ASP A 509 12.37 -10.72 16.97
C ASP A 509 13.18 -10.43 18.22
N MET A 510 14.34 -11.06 18.34
CA MET A 510 15.26 -10.82 19.45
C MET A 510 15.69 -9.36 19.50
N GLN A 511 16.09 -8.78 18.37
CA GLN A 511 16.45 -7.37 18.27
C GLN A 511 15.27 -6.43 18.59
N PHE A 512 14.05 -6.81 18.20
CA PHE A 512 12.86 -6.05 18.57
C PHE A 512 12.64 -6.05 20.10
N PHE A 513 12.83 -7.19 20.75
CA PHE A 513 12.73 -7.28 22.22
C PHE A 513 13.83 -6.49 22.93
N GLU A 514 15.07 -6.50 22.44
CA GLU A 514 16.17 -5.69 22.96
C GLU A 514 15.85 -4.18 22.87
N LYS A 515 15.34 -3.74 21.71
CA LYS A 515 14.90 -2.36 21.49
C LYS A 515 13.74 -1.99 22.43
N TYR A 516 12.83 -2.92 22.71
CA TYR A 516 11.73 -2.72 23.65
C TYR A 516 12.18 -2.63 25.10
N ALA A 517 13.10 -3.51 25.53
CA ALA A 517 13.72 -3.45 26.86
C ALA A 517 14.43 -2.11 27.08
N SER A 518 15.19 -1.66 26.07
CA SER A 518 15.85 -0.34 26.08
C SER A 518 14.84 0.81 26.24
N TYR A 519 13.70 0.73 25.56
CA TYR A 519 12.63 1.72 25.71
C TYR A 519 11.99 1.74 27.10
N GLN A 520 11.81 0.60 27.75
CA GLN A 520 11.30 0.58 29.14
C GLN A 520 12.32 1.21 30.10
N LYS A 521 13.61 0.87 29.98
CA LYS A 521 14.70 1.49 30.76
C LYS A 521 14.68 3.01 30.61
N LEU A 522 14.53 3.52 29.38
CA LEU A 522 14.51 4.96 29.11
C LEU A 522 13.34 5.69 29.77
N LYS A 523 12.17 5.06 29.94
CA LYS A 523 11.00 5.71 30.57
C LYS A 523 11.26 6.11 32.01
N GLU A 524 11.97 5.26 32.75
CA GLU A 524 12.27 5.41 34.18
C GLU A 524 13.55 6.23 34.42
N MET A 525 14.36 6.43 33.38
CA MET A 525 15.60 7.20 33.45
C MET A 525 15.35 8.70 33.59
N ASP A 526 16.20 9.37 34.36
CA ASP A 526 16.29 10.84 34.42
C ASP A 526 17.30 11.40 33.41
N PRO A 527 17.20 12.69 33.04
CA PRO A 527 18.06 13.28 32.02
C PRO A 527 19.56 13.21 32.32
N LYS A 528 19.96 13.36 33.59
CA LYS A 528 21.38 13.39 33.98
C LYS A 528 22.00 12.01 33.84
N ASN A 529 21.32 10.97 34.30
CA ASN A 529 21.78 9.59 34.14
C ASN A 529 21.84 9.16 32.66
N PHE A 530 20.89 9.63 31.83
CA PHE A 530 20.94 9.36 30.40
C PHE A 530 22.13 10.03 29.70
N GLU A 531 22.42 11.29 30.04
CA GLU A 531 23.58 12.02 29.52
C GLU A 531 24.90 11.34 29.93
N GLU A 532 25.02 10.89 31.18
CA GLU A 532 26.18 10.15 31.65
C GLU A 532 26.33 8.78 30.94
N GLU A 533 25.22 8.05 30.72
CA GLU A 533 25.27 6.81 29.94
C GLU A 533 25.72 7.06 28.50
N CYS A 534 25.26 8.15 27.87
CA CYS A 534 25.73 8.54 26.54
C CYS A 534 27.22 8.87 26.54
N ARG A 535 27.69 9.61 27.55
CA ARG A 535 29.10 9.97 27.74
C ARG A 535 29.98 8.73 27.87
N LEU A 536 29.61 7.79 28.72
CA LEU A 536 30.37 6.55 28.92
C LEU A 536 30.46 5.71 27.64
N LYS A 537 29.38 5.62 26.87
CA LYS A 537 29.37 4.91 25.58
C LYS A 537 30.31 5.54 24.55
N TRP A 538 30.29 6.86 24.43
CA TRP A 538 31.22 7.58 23.56
C TRP A 538 32.66 7.43 24.01
N ILE A 539 32.95 7.58 25.31
CA ILE A 539 34.29 7.35 25.86
C ILE A 539 34.79 5.95 25.50
N GLN A 540 33.97 4.93 25.76
CA GLN A 540 34.34 3.54 25.49
C GLN A 540 34.68 3.31 24.01
N TRP A 541 33.84 3.78 23.09
CA TRP A 541 34.11 3.61 21.66
C TRP A 541 35.32 4.44 21.19
N LEU A 542 35.48 5.67 21.69
CA LEU A 542 36.63 6.51 21.36
C LEU A 542 37.96 5.88 21.81
N MET A 543 37.98 5.15 22.92
CA MET A 543 39.16 4.39 23.34
C MET A 543 39.54 3.34 22.29
N TYR A 544 38.57 2.52 21.85
CA TYR A 544 38.82 1.54 20.77
C TYR A 544 39.29 2.20 19.47
N TYR A 545 38.70 3.35 19.12
CA TYR A 545 39.09 4.11 17.94
C TYR A 545 40.50 4.70 18.05
N ILE A 546 40.89 5.23 19.22
CA ILE A 546 42.25 5.74 19.48
C ILE A 546 43.27 4.61 19.37
N ASP A 547 43.02 3.46 20.00
CA ASP A 547 43.92 2.31 19.94
C ASP A 547 44.09 1.86 18.49
N ARG A 548 43.00 1.90 17.71
CA ARG A 548 43.03 1.60 16.29
C ARG A 548 43.84 2.60 15.46
N LEU A 549 43.78 3.90 15.77
CA LEU A 549 44.60 4.92 15.11
C LEU A 549 46.08 4.80 15.51
N LYS A 550 46.38 4.42 16.75
CA LYS A 550 47.75 4.16 17.23
C LYS A 550 48.42 3.04 16.44
N PHE A 551 47.66 2.02 16.05
CA PHE A 551 48.13 0.95 15.18
C PHE A 551 48.56 1.46 13.79
N ASP A 552 47.83 2.40 13.18
CA ASP A 552 48.16 2.93 11.84
C ASP A 552 49.55 3.61 11.79
N ILE A 553 49.99 4.15 12.93
CA ILE A 553 51.27 4.85 13.08
C ILE A 553 52.36 4.02 13.76
N GLU A 554 52.10 2.77 14.16
CA GLU A 554 52.97 1.98 15.04
C GLU A 554 54.43 1.93 14.54
N GLU A 555 54.61 1.71 13.24
CA GLU A 555 55.92 1.63 12.56
C GLU A 555 56.77 2.90 12.67
N PHE A 556 56.14 4.07 12.85
CA PHE A 556 56.80 5.38 12.88
C PHE A 556 56.37 6.24 14.07
N ARG A 557 55.79 5.63 15.11
CA ARG A 557 55.25 6.34 16.29
C ARG A 557 56.28 7.19 17.03
N ASN A 558 57.57 6.86 16.90
CA ASN A 558 58.69 7.55 17.52
C ASN A 558 59.26 8.69 16.65
N ASP A 559 58.69 8.95 15.46
CA ASP A 559 59.10 9.97 14.50
C ASP A 559 58.04 11.10 14.46
N PRO A 560 58.25 12.21 15.21
CA PRO A 560 57.23 13.25 15.36
C PRO A 560 56.83 13.93 14.05
N GLU A 561 57.76 14.05 13.09
CA GLU A 561 57.48 14.66 11.79
C GLU A 561 56.52 13.78 10.98
N LYS A 562 56.77 12.46 10.93
CA LYS A 562 55.88 11.51 10.24
C LYS A 562 54.52 11.37 10.90
N VAL A 563 54.46 11.42 12.24
CA VAL A 563 53.18 11.42 12.96
C VAL A 563 52.37 12.67 12.61
N SER A 564 52.99 13.85 12.64
CA SER A 564 52.34 15.12 12.27
C SER A 564 51.85 15.11 10.81
N GLU A 565 52.67 14.63 9.88
CA GLU A 565 52.28 14.47 8.47
C GLU A 565 51.10 13.50 8.31
N HIS A 566 51.15 12.34 8.98
CA HIS A 566 50.07 11.36 8.95
C HIS A 566 48.74 11.94 9.47
N GLU A 567 48.78 12.68 10.57
CA GLU A 567 47.61 13.32 11.19
C GLU A 567 46.99 14.41 10.31
N SER A 568 47.83 15.25 9.69
CA SER A 568 47.37 16.26 8.71
C SER A 568 46.68 15.59 7.52
N ASN A 569 47.30 14.53 6.99
CA ASN A 569 46.73 13.74 5.91
C ASN A 569 45.44 13.01 6.33
N LYS A 570 45.35 12.51 7.58
CA LYS A 570 44.14 11.88 8.15
C LYS A 570 42.97 12.86 8.13
N LYS A 571 43.16 14.07 8.66
CA LYS A 571 42.13 15.10 8.68
C LYS A 571 41.65 15.45 7.26
N LYS A 572 42.58 15.59 6.31
CA LYS A 572 42.25 15.82 4.90
C LYS A 572 41.42 14.68 4.31
N ARG A 573 41.87 13.42 4.45
CA ARG A 573 41.14 12.23 3.98
C ARG A 573 39.73 12.16 4.55
N MET A 574 39.57 12.38 5.86
CA MET A 574 38.26 12.35 6.51
C MET A 574 37.35 13.45 5.97
N ASN A 575 37.88 14.66 5.75
CA ASN A 575 37.10 15.77 5.19
C ASN A 575 36.64 15.51 3.75
N GLU A 576 37.41 14.76 2.96
CA GLU A 576 37.06 14.36 1.59
C GLU A 576 36.06 13.19 1.53
N LYS A 577 35.82 12.49 2.64
CA LYS A 577 34.92 11.31 2.72
C LYS A 577 33.70 11.53 3.62
N ASN A 578 33.74 12.50 4.52
CA ASN A 578 32.65 12.83 5.42
C ASN A 578 32.04 14.17 5.00
N PRO A 579 30.86 14.17 4.39
CA PRO A 579 30.23 15.41 3.94
C PRO A 579 29.87 16.27 5.16
N LEU A 580 29.96 17.58 4.96
CA LEU A 580 29.43 18.58 5.87
C LEU A 580 27.94 18.84 5.59
N TYR A 581 27.52 18.72 4.32
CA TYR A 581 26.16 18.94 3.87
C TYR A 581 25.57 17.67 3.24
N ILE A 582 24.36 17.31 3.67
CA ILE A 582 23.55 16.26 3.05
C ILE A 582 22.15 16.81 2.76
N LEU A 583 21.41 16.15 1.86
CA LEU A 583 20.06 16.56 1.50
C LEU A 583 19.05 16.15 2.59
N ARG A 584 19.06 16.85 3.72
CA ARG A 584 18.14 16.61 4.84
C ARG A 584 16.71 16.95 4.42
N ASN A 585 15.76 16.10 4.80
CA ASN A 585 14.36 16.22 4.37
C ASN A 585 13.73 17.59 4.71
N HIS A 586 14.10 18.18 5.84
CA HIS A 586 13.58 19.48 6.28
C HIS A 586 14.09 20.66 5.47
N LEU A 587 15.31 20.59 4.93
CA LEU A 587 15.85 21.62 4.04
C LEU A 587 15.11 21.64 2.71
N VAL A 588 14.77 20.45 2.19
CA VAL A 588 13.97 20.34 0.96
C VAL A 588 12.55 20.84 1.19
N GLN A 589 11.95 20.47 2.32
CA GLN A 589 10.61 20.94 2.68
C GLN A 589 10.55 22.47 2.80
N LYS A 590 11.55 23.09 3.43
CA LYS A 590 11.68 24.55 3.51
C LYS A 590 11.76 25.19 2.12
N ALA A 591 12.53 24.60 1.20
CA ALA A 591 12.62 25.08 -0.18
C ALA A 591 11.29 24.96 -0.94
N ILE A 592 10.55 23.85 -0.74
CA ILE A 592 9.21 23.67 -1.32
C ILE A 592 8.24 24.74 -0.79
N GLU A 593 8.21 24.94 0.53
CA GLU A 593 7.30 25.91 1.18
C GLU A 593 7.58 27.35 0.73
N LYS A 594 8.85 27.71 0.52
CA LYS A 594 9.24 29.01 -0.04
C LYS A 594 8.71 29.23 -1.45
N ILE A 595 8.76 28.20 -2.30
CA ILE A 595 8.22 28.29 -3.66
C ILE A 595 6.69 28.34 -3.64
N GLU A 596 6.03 27.51 -2.83
CA GLU A 596 4.58 27.41 -2.82
C GLU A 596 3.88 28.61 -2.18
N ASN A 597 4.45 29.17 -1.11
CA ASN A 597 3.83 30.27 -0.35
C ASN A 597 4.31 31.65 -0.80
N ASP A 598 5.60 31.78 -1.15
CA ASP A 598 6.24 33.07 -1.38
C ASP A 598 6.68 33.27 -2.85
N ASP A 599 6.48 32.27 -3.73
CA ASP A 599 7.01 32.22 -5.11
C ASP A 599 8.54 32.45 -5.18
N ASP A 600 9.26 32.07 -4.11
CA ASP A 600 10.70 32.29 -3.95
C ASP A 600 11.50 31.03 -4.33
N PHE A 601 12.27 31.13 -5.42
CA PHE A 601 13.12 30.03 -5.91
C PHE A 601 14.54 30.06 -5.29
N GLY A 602 14.88 31.10 -4.52
CA GLY A 602 16.21 31.36 -3.98
C GLY A 602 16.69 30.27 -3.03
N GLU A 603 15.83 29.79 -2.12
CA GLU A 603 16.20 28.71 -1.18
C GLU A 603 16.55 27.41 -1.91
N ALA A 604 15.80 27.04 -2.96
CA ALA A 604 16.08 25.85 -3.75
C ALA A 604 17.42 25.96 -4.51
N ARG A 605 17.73 27.14 -5.06
CA ARG A 605 19.00 27.42 -5.76
C ARG A 605 20.18 27.44 -4.80
N LYS A 606 20.02 28.04 -3.60
CA LYS A 606 21.04 28.04 -2.55
C LYS A 606 21.32 26.61 -2.07
N LEU A 607 20.27 25.82 -1.85
CA LEU A 607 20.39 24.42 -1.44
C LEU A 607 21.12 23.59 -2.51
N LEU A 608 20.76 23.73 -3.79
CA LEU A 608 21.51 23.10 -4.89
C LEU A 608 22.99 23.48 -4.84
N LYS A 609 23.31 24.77 -4.70
CA LYS A 609 24.70 25.26 -4.70
C LYS A 609 25.55 24.68 -3.57
N ILE A 610 24.95 24.50 -2.40
CA ILE A 610 25.60 23.86 -1.24
C ILE A 610 25.88 22.38 -1.54
N LEU A 611 24.93 21.68 -2.14
CA LEU A 611 25.04 20.25 -2.45
C LEU A 611 26.02 19.96 -3.59
N GLU A 612 26.39 20.95 -4.41
CA GLU A 612 27.47 20.82 -5.39
C GLU A 612 28.85 20.63 -4.72
N ASN A 613 29.03 21.10 -3.49
CA ASN A 613 30.29 21.03 -2.75
C ASN A 613 30.04 20.51 -1.32
N PRO A 614 29.55 19.27 -1.15
CA PRO A 614 29.04 18.80 0.14
C PRO A 614 30.12 18.61 1.21
N TYR A 615 31.40 18.61 0.84
CA TYR A 615 32.55 18.37 1.72
C TYR A 615 33.26 19.66 2.19
N GLU A 616 33.04 20.77 1.49
CA GLU A 616 33.71 22.05 1.72
C GLU A 616 32.91 22.89 2.71
N ALA A 617 33.61 23.59 3.62
CA ALA A 617 32.95 24.48 4.57
C ALA A 617 32.61 25.82 3.92
N ASN A 618 31.41 26.31 4.18
CA ASN A 618 30.98 27.65 3.80
C ASN A 618 30.34 28.34 5.01
N GLU A 619 30.95 29.42 5.49
CA GLU A 619 30.55 30.15 6.70
C GLU A 619 29.10 30.68 6.61
N ASP A 620 28.68 31.16 5.43
CA ASP A 620 27.32 31.65 5.17
C ASP A 620 26.25 30.53 5.09
N CYS A 621 26.70 29.28 5.17
CA CYS A 621 25.88 28.09 5.02
C CYS A 621 25.96 27.13 6.21
N LEU A 622 26.60 27.51 7.33
CA LEU A 622 26.71 26.65 8.52
C LEU A 622 25.35 26.20 9.07
N GLN A 623 24.30 27.01 8.93
CA GLN A 623 22.94 26.64 9.32
C GLN A 623 22.39 25.37 8.64
N TYR A 624 22.93 24.98 7.46
CA TYR A 624 22.52 23.78 6.72
C TYR A 624 23.18 22.50 7.24
N THR A 625 24.15 22.60 8.16
CA THR A 625 24.80 21.43 8.81
C THR A 625 24.03 20.98 10.05
N LEU A 626 23.17 21.85 10.58
CA LEU A 626 22.49 21.64 11.85
C LEU A 626 21.59 20.41 11.79
N LYS A 627 21.67 19.58 12.84
CA LYS A 627 20.74 18.48 13.04
C LYS A 627 19.32 19.04 13.20
N PRO A 628 18.28 18.39 12.64
CA PRO A 628 16.93 18.91 12.73
C PRO A 628 16.40 18.85 14.15
N ASN A 629 15.65 19.89 14.55
CA ASN A 629 14.81 19.83 15.73
C ASN A 629 13.72 18.78 15.51
N LEU A 630 13.49 17.89 16.49
CA LEU A 630 12.47 16.85 16.37
C LEU A 630 11.05 17.41 16.18
N ASN A 631 10.79 18.66 16.58
CA ASN A 631 9.52 19.31 16.29
C ASN A 631 9.36 19.68 14.80
N ASP A 632 10.46 20.00 14.11
CA ASP A 632 10.50 20.43 12.70
C ASP A 632 10.69 19.23 11.74
N ALA A 633 11.50 18.24 12.13
CA ALA A 633 11.59 16.94 11.43
C ALA A 633 10.23 16.25 11.33
N ASN A 634 9.41 16.46 12.37
CA ASN A 634 8.04 15.98 12.42
C ASN A 634 7.13 16.65 11.38
N GLN A 635 7.31 17.92 11.01
CA GLN A 635 6.54 18.51 9.89
C GLN A 635 6.89 17.85 8.55
N CYS A 636 8.13 17.40 8.37
CA CYS A 636 8.58 16.80 7.11
C CYS A 636 8.04 15.38 6.88
N ILE A 637 7.79 14.64 7.97
CA ILE A 637 7.11 13.33 7.93
C ILE A 637 5.58 13.52 8.05
N LYS A 638 5.11 14.49 8.83
CA LYS A 638 3.68 14.79 9.05
C LYS A 638 3.02 15.58 7.93
N ASN A 639 3.78 16.20 7.03
CA ASN A 639 3.30 16.67 5.73
C ASN A 639 3.08 15.49 4.73
N SER A 640 3.14 14.25 5.25
CA SER A 640 2.49 13.05 4.71
C SER A 640 1.55 12.32 5.71
N GLY A 641 1.14 12.99 6.79
CA GLY A 641 -0.04 12.63 7.59
C GLY A 641 -0.05 13.34 8.95
N MET A 642 -1.11 14.09 9.27
CA MET A 642 -1.28 14.58 10.66
C MET A 642 -2.75 14.63 11.12
N GLY A 643 -2.97 14.12 12.34
CA GLY A 643 -4.05 14.50 13.24
C GLY A 643 -3.53 14.47 14.68
N LYS A 644 -3.16 15.64 15.22
CA LYS A 644 -2.41 15.77 16.50
C LYS A 644 -3.27 16.15 17.71
N GLU A 645 -4.53 16.51 17.54
CA GLU A 645 -5.28 17.20 18.61
C GLU A 645 -6.10 16.31 19.56
N LYS A 646 -6.41 15.05 19.22
CA LYS A 646 -7.19 14.15 20.12
C LYS A 646 -6.37 13.33 21.12
N ILE A 647 -5.07 13.20 20.90
CA ILE A 647 -4.20 12.32 21.72
C ILE A 647 -3.75 13.03 23.00
N ILE A 648 -3.47 14.34 22.91
CA ILE A 648 -3.00 15.14 24.06
C ILE A 648 -4.11 15.29 25.12
N GLU A 649 -5.37 15.33 24.70
CA GLU A 649 -6.53 15.42 25.61
C GLU A 649 -6.83 14.09 26.31
N THR A 650 -6.50 12.96 25.68
CA THR A 650 -6.67 11.61 26.26
C THR A 650 -5.60 11.30 27.32
N ILE A 651 -4.37 11.77 27.11
CA ILE A 651 -3.25 11.57 28.06
C ILE A 651 -3.46 12.38 29.34
N ARG A 652 -4.06 13.57 29.24
CA ARG A 652 -4.30 14.44 30.40
C ARG A 652 -5.39 13.91 31.33
N ASN A 653 -6.29 13.06 30.83
CA ASN A 653 -7.40 12.46 31.59
C ASN A 653 -7.05 11.10 32.25
N ALA A 654 -5.88 10.52 31.97
CA ALA A 654 -5.48 9.19 32.48
C ALA A 654 -4.62 9.25 33.77
N ALA A 655 -4.30 10.43 34.27
CA ALA A 655 -3.55 10.60 35.51
C ALA A 655 -4.50 10.76 36.70
N GLN A 656 -4.85 9.66 37.38
CA GLN A 656 -5.26 9.72 38.79
C GLN A 656 -4.29 8.93 39.67
N PRO A 657 -3.94 9.46 40.86
CA PRO A 657 -2.93 8.88 41.74
C PRO A 657 -3.60 7.92 42.73
N GLY A 658 -3.25 6.64 42.68
CA GLY A 658 -3.79 5.65 43.59
C GLY A 658 -3.30 4.24 43.30
N PHE A 659 -2.00 4.04 43.14
CA PHE A 659 -1.42 2.69 43.05
C PHE A 659 0.06 2.67 43.44
N ILE A 660 0.38 3.22 44.62
CA ILE A 660 1.69 3.08 45.24
C ILE A 660 1.48 2.52 46.65
N SER A 661 1.44 1.20 46.80
CA SER A 661 1.61 0.55 48.11
C SER A 661 1.90 -0.96 48.06
N THR A 662 2.31 -1.55 46.93
CA THR A 662 2.49 -3.02 46.87
C THR A 662 3.69 -3.48 46.04
N LEU A 663 4.84 -2.80 46.17
CA LEU A 663 6.07 -3.18 45.45
C LEU A 663 7.34 -3.15 46.34
N ASN A 664 7.19 -3.42 47.64
CA ASN A 664 8.33 -3.68 48.52
C ASN A 664 8.13 -5.03 49.20
N GLN A 665 8.46 -6.13 48.51
CA GLN A 665 8.88 -7.44 49.05
C GLN A 665 8.76 -8.55 47.98
N ALA A 666 9.83 -8.81 47.20
CA ALA A 666 10.14 -10.13 46.62
C ALA A 666 11.51 -10.12 45.91
N GLN A 667 12.26 -11.22 46.06
CA GLN A 667 13.64 -11.43 45.59
C GLN A 667 13.75 -11.75 44.08
N PRO A 668 14.93 -11.53 43.46
CA PRO A 668 15.15 -11.67 42.02
C PRO A 668 15.45 -13.12 41.64
N ASN A 669 14.47 -13.84 41.09
CA ASN A 669 14.68 -14.96 40.15
C ASN A 669 13.32 -15.56 39.75
N GLN A 670 12.64 -14.90 38.81
CA GLN A 670 11.61 -15.42 37.89
C GLN A 670 10.89 -14.21 37.28
N ILE A 671 11.46 -13.60 36.24
CA ILE A 671 10.73 -12.61 35.44
C ILE A 671 9.90 -13.39 34.43
N SER A 672 8.63 -13.63 34.76
CA SER A 672 7.61 -13.96 33.75
C SER A 672 7.34 -12.69 32.93
N LEU A 673 7.85 -12.66 31.71
CA LEU A 673 7.60 -11.60 30.74
C LEU A 673 6.17 -11.72 30.21
N ILE A 674 5.22 -11.01 30.82
CA ILE A 674 3.93 -10.71 30.19
C ILE A 674 3.73 -9.18 30.22
N PRO A 675 3.80 -8.48 29.08
CA PRO A 675 3.51 -7.05 29.01
C PRO A 675 2.01 -6.80 29.23
N SER A 676 1.67 -6.00 30.25
CA SER A 676 0.30 -5.69 30.67
C SER A 676 -0.34 -4.49 29.96
N ARG A 677 -0.01 -4.21 28.69
CA ARG A 677 -0.77 -3.28 27.83
C ARG A 677 -0.37 -3.34 26.36
N LEU A 678 -1.36 -3.56 25.49
CA LEU A 678 -1.25 -3.53 24.04
C LEU A 678 -1.02 -2.09 23.50
N PRO A 679 -0.23 -1.92 22.42
CA PRO A 679 -0.23 -0.70 21.60
C PRO A 679 -1.58 -0.53 20.86
N PRO A 680 -1.90 0.67 20.35
CA PRO A 680 -3.17 0.91 19.64
C PRO A 680 -3.34 -0.02 18.45
N LEU A 681 -4.55 -0.58 18.29
CA LEU A 681 -4.87 -1.55 17.24
C LEU A 681 -4.66 -0.94 15.84
N PRO A 682 -4.02 -1.66 14.90
CA PRO A 682 -3.83 -1.21 13.51
C PRO A 682 -5.16 -0.97 12.80
N THR A 683 -5.16 -0.13 11.77
CA THR A 683 -6.39 0.12 11.01
C THR A 683 -6.81 -1.15 10.25
N VAL A 684 -8.09 -1.29 9.94
CA VAL A 684 -8.55 -2.45 9.14
C VAL A 684 -7.92 -2.45 7.74
N ARG A 685 -7.51 -1.29 7.23
CA ARG A 685 -6.73 -1.17 5.98
C ARG A 685 -5.35 -1.81 6.10
N ASP A 686 -4.67 -1.61 7.23
CA ASP A 686 -3.35 -2.19 7.50
C ASP A 686 -3.47 -3.70 7.64
N LEU A 687 -4.49 -4.19 8.33
CA LEU A 687 -4.72 -5.62 8.52
C LEU A 687 -5.12 -6.35 7.23
N VAL A 688 -5.91 -5.72 6.36
CA VAL A 688 -6.23 -6.26 5.03
C VAL A 688 -4.97 -6.39 4.16
N ARG A 689 -4.01 -5.47 4.31
CA ARG A 689 -2.71 -5.52 3.62
C ARG A 689 -1.77 -6.57 4.22
N ILE A 690 -1.57 -6.57 5.55
CA ILE A 690 -0.71 -7.49 6.30
C ILE A 690 -1.08 -8.95 6.00
N TYR A 691 -2.37 -9.28 5.97
CA TYR A 691 -2.83 -10.65 5.73
C TYR A 691 -3.19 -10.96 4.27
N ARG A 692 -2.87 -10.04 3.33
CA ARG A 692 -3.19 -10.13 1.89
C ARG A 692 -4.66 -10.54 1.65
N LEU A 693 -5.58 -10.04 2.47
CA LEU A 693 -6.98 -10.46 2.49
C LEU A 693 -7.73 -9.86 1.30
N ARG A 694 -7.86 -10.61 0.21
CA ARG A 694 -8.76 -10.27 -0.90
C ARG A 694 -10.12 -10.92 -0.70
N ALA A 695 -11.16 -10.20 -1.13
CA ALA A 695 -12.50 -10.76 -1.22
C ALA A 695 -12.50 -11.96 -2.17
N ARG A 696 -13.02 -13.09 -1.71
CA ARG A 696 -13.17 -14.28 -2.55
C ARG A 696 -14.46 -14.20 -3.33
N ARG A 697 -14.36 -14.32 -4.66
CA ARG A 697 -15.54 -14.41 -5.54
C ARG A 697 -16.47 -15.58 -5.12
N SER A 698 -15.89 -16.71 -4.70
CA SER A 698 -16.65 -17.88 -4.23
C SER A 698 -17.46 -17.64 -2.95
N LEU A 699 -17.08 -16.65 -2.13
CA LEU A 699 -17.79 -16.28 -0.90
C LEU A 699 -18.65 -15.01 -1.05
N SER A 700 -18.66 -14.38 -2.23
CA SER A 700 -19.43 -13.16 -2.54
C SER A 700 -19.25 -12.02 -1.50
N GLN A 701 -18.03 -11.89 -0.96
CA GLN A 701 -17.70 -10.94 0.11
C GLN A 701 -17.67 -9.49 -0.37
N ASN A 702 -18.31 -8.59 0.39
CA ASN A 702 -18.24 -7.14 0.20
C ASN A 702 -18.01 -6.47 1.57
N PHE A 703 -16.84 -5.87 1.79
CA PHE A 703 -16.48 -5.31 3.10
C PHE A 703 -16.84 -3.83 3.21
N LEU A 704 -17.44 -3.43 4.33
CA LEU A 704 -17.77 -2.04 4.63
C LEU A 704 -16.67 -1.41 5.51
N LEU A 705 -15.77 -0.65 4.87
CA LEU A 705 -14.56 -0.15 5.54
C LEU A 705 -14.73 1.22 6.21
N LYS A 706 -15.74 2.01 5.82
CA LYS A 706 -15.92 3.38 6.31
C LYS A 706 -16.59 3.39 7.70
N LYS A 707 -15.89 3.92 8.71
CA LYS A 707 -16.34 3.99 10.12
C LYS A 707 -17.76 4.55 10.27
N GLN A 708 -18.09 5.64 9.57
CA GLN A 708 -19.40 6.30 9.65
C GLN A 708 -20.59 5.36 9.38
N PHE A 709 -20.45 4.39 8.46
CA PHE A 709 -21.55 3.47 8.14
C PHE A 709 -21.61 2.33 9.15
N ASN A 710 -20.46 1.86 9.64
CA ASN A 710 -20.37 0.86 10.70
C ASN A 710 -21.01 1.37 12.00
N GLU A 711 -20.69 2.60 12.41
CA GLU A 711 -21.33 3.29 13.55
C GLU A 711 -22.85 3.42 13.38
N ARG A 712 -23.31 3.79 12.17
CA ARG A 712 -24.73 3.89 11.87
C ARG A 712 -25.45 2.54 11.93
N ILE A 713 -24.82 1.44 11.51
CA ILE A 713 -25.38 0.09 11.62
C ILE A 713 -25.54 -0.32 13.09
N VAL A 714 -24.49 -0.13 13.90
CA VAL A 714 -24.52 -0.44 15.35
C VAL A 714 -25.54 0.45 16.07
N THR A 715 -25.68 1.70 15.67
CA THR A 715 -26.70 2.60 16.21
C THR A 715 -28.11 2.14 15.82
N ALA A 716 -28.31 1.70 14.57
CA ALA A 716 -29.60 1.21 14.09
C ALA A 716 -30.01 -0.11 14.76
N SER A 717 -29.06 -0.99 15.09
CA SER A 717 -29.34 -2.21 15.86
C SER A 717 -29.76 -1.91 17.29
N GLY A 718 -29.30 -0.77 17.83
CA GLY A 718 -29.65 -0.30 19.17
C GLY A 718 -28.84 -1.01 20.25
N VAL A 719 -27.61 -1.39 19.94
CA VAL A 719 -26.62 -1.90 20.89
C VAL A 719 -26.27 -0.81 21.90
N LYS A 720 -26.30 -1.17 23.18
CA LYS A 720 -25.95 -0.32 24.32
C LYS A 720 -24.87 -0.98 25.19
N MET A 721 -24.33 -0.21 26.13
CA MET A 721 -23.43 -0.73 27.16
C MET A 721 -24.08 -1.92 27.89
N ASN A 722 -23.29 -2.97 28.13
CA ASN A 722 -23.69 -4.21 28.79
C ASN A 722 -24.76 -5.07 28.04
N ASP A 723 -25.03 -4.81 26.76
CA ASP A 723 -25.85 -5.72 25.94
C ASP A 723 -25.06 -7.00 25.59
N ASN A 724 -25.79 -8.08 25.29
CA ASN A 724 -25.23 -9.28 24.68
C ASN A 724 -25.43 -9.22 23.16
N VAL A 725 -24.37 -9.44 22.40
CA VAL A 725 -24.37 -9.19 20.95
C VAL A 725 -23.88 -10.41 20.20
N LEU A 726 -24.60 -10.77 19.12
CA LEU A 726 -24.15 -11.72 18.11
C LEU A 726 -23.95 -10.98 16.79
N GLU A 727 -22.71 -10.95 16.31
CA GLU A 727 -22.35 -10.47 14.99
C GLU A 727 -22.16 -11.66 14.04
N ILE A 728 -22.77 -11.59 12.86
CA ILE A 728 -22.67 -12.63 11.83
C ILE A 728 -21.89 -12.10 10.64
N GLY A 729 -20.86 -12.83 10.25
CA GLY A 729 -19.93 -12.43 9.19
C GLY A 729 -19.17 -11.16 9.55
N PRO A 730 -18.40 -11.14 10.66
CA PRO A 730 -17.62 -9.98 11.08
C PRO A 730 -16.57 -9.57 10.03
N GLY A 731 -16.13 -10.51 9.18
CA GLY A 731 -15.04 -10.32 8.24
C GLY A 731 -13.80 -9.79 8.96
N PRO A 732 -13.19 -8.69 8.49
CA PRO A 732 -12.05 -8.09 9.16
C PRO A 732 -12.42 -7.23 10.41
N GLY A 733 -13.56 -7.47 11.05
CA GLY A 733 -13.89 -6.88 12.35
C GLY A 733 -14.24 -5.39 12.35
N ASN A 734 -14.64 -4.81 11.21
CA ASN A 734 -14.98 -3.39 11.11
C ASN A 734 -16.19 -3.00 11.99
N ILE A 735 -17.26 -3.79 11.95
CA ILE A 735 -18.44 -3.59 12.78
C ILE A 735 -18.16 -4.09 14.19
N THR A 736 -17.43 -5.20 14.35
CA THR A 736 -16.94 -5.72 15.64
C THR A 736 -16.30 -4.65 16.50
N ARG A 737 -15.36 -3.86 15.95
CA ARG A 737 -14.73 -2.73 16.66
C ARG A 737 -15.75 -1.71 17.17
N GLN A 738 -16.73 -1.37 16.34
CA GLN A 738 -17.78 -0.41 16.71
C GLN A 738 -18.75 -0.98 17.76
N ILE A 739 -18.94 -2.30 17.80
CA ILE A 739 -19.67 -2.97 18.88
C ILE A 739 -18.85 -2.89 20.17
N LEU A 740 -17.56 -3.24 20.13
CA LEU A 740 -16.67 -3.21 21.29
C LEU A 740 -16.53 -1.80 21.90
N GLU A 741 -16.46 -0.75 21.06
CA GLU A 741 -16.46 0.66 21.50
C GLU A 741 -17.72 1.03 22.33
N ARG A 742 -18.82 0.29 22.19
CA ARG A 742 -20.06 0.48 22.98
C ARG A 742 -20.06 -0.30 24.31
N GLY A 743 -19.04 -1.12 24.56
CA GLY A 743 -18.86 -1.91 25.79
C GLY A 743 -19.93 -2.99 26.00
N PRO A 744 -20.04 -4.00 25.13
CA PRO A 744 -20.97 -5.12 25.32
C PRO A 744 -20.58 -5.95 26.54
N LYS A 745 -21.56 -6.58 27.20
CA LYS A 745 -21.30 -7.57 28.26
C LYS A 745 -20.66 -8.82 27.68
N GLN A 746 -21.18 -9.27 26.53
CA GLN A 746 -20.64 -10.41 25.79
C GLN A 746 -20.86 -10.20 24.29
N LEU A 747 -19.83 -10.49 23.49
CA LEU A 747 -19.86 -10.43 22.03
C LEU A 747 -19.49 -11.79 21.44
N PHE A 748 -20.43 -12.40 20.73
CA PHE A 748 -20.18 -13.57 19.90
C PHE A 748 -20.01 -13.13 18.45
N VAL A 749 -18.97 -13.60 17.78
CA VAL A 749 -18.79 -13.39 16.34
C VAL A 749 -18.80 -14.73 15.61
N LEU A 750 -19.67 -14.90 14.61
CA LEU A 750 -19.78 -16.11 13.80
C LEU A 750 -19.20 -15.86 12.40
N GLU A 751 -18.05 -16.47 12.11
CA GLU A 751 -17.31 -16.28 10.85
C GLU A 751 -17.08 -17.62 10.14
N LYS A 752 -17.33 -17.64 8.83
CA LYS A 752 -17.12 -18.83 7.98
C LYS A 752 -15.70 -18.87 7.42
N ASP A 753 -15.13 -17.70 7.12
CA ASP A 753 -13.82 -17.58 6.50
C ASP A 753 -12.70 -17.53 7.54
N ARG A 754 -12.04 -18.67 7.74
CA ARG A 754 -10.93 -18.84 8.71
C ARG A 754 -9.79 -17.84 8.53
N ARG A 755 -9.65 -17.20 7.36
CA ARG A 755 -8.60 -16.20 7.11
C ARG A 755 -8.74 -14.96 8.00
N PHE A 756 -9.95 -14.67 8.51
CA PHE A 756 -10.16 -13.56 9.45
C PHE A 756 -9.91 -13.95 10.91
N LEU A 757 -9.70 -15.23 11.21
CA LEU A 757 -9.49 -15.71 12.57
C LEU A 757 -8.38 -14.94 13.30
N PRO A 758 -7.17 -14.73 12.72
CA PRO A 758 -6.12 -13.99 13.42
C PRO A 758 -6.56 -12.59 13.83
N MET A 759 -7.32 -11.90 12.96
CA MET A 759 -7.79 -10.55 13.23
C MET A 759 -8.89 -10.49 14.29
N LEU A 760 -9.75 -11.50 14.33
CA LEU A 760 -10.79 -11.60 15.35
C LEU A 760 -10.17 -11.99 16.69
N GLU A 761 -9.12 -12.83 16.70
CA GLU A 761 -8.33 -13.18 17.89
C GLU A 761 -7.65 -11.93 18.47
N MET A 762 -7.04 -11.09 17.64
CA MET A 762 -6.52 -9.77 18.08
C MET A 762 -7.57 -8.91 18.79
N LEU A 763 -8.80 -8.88 18.26
CA LEU A 763 -9.89 -8.11 18.85
C LEU A 763 -10.39 -8.76 20.13
N ALA A 764 -10.35 -10.08 20.24
CA ALA A 764 -10.71 -10.80 21.46
C ALA A 764 -9.66 -10.59 22.56
N ASP A 765 -8.37 -10.66 22.23
CA ASP A 765 -7.26 -10.46 23.17
C ASP A 765 -7.18 -9.03 23.71
N ALA A 766 -7.71 -8.06 22.94
CA ALA A 766 -7.82 -6.66 23.36
C ALA A 766 -9.01 -6.40 24.32
N THR A 767 -9.83 -7.42 24.63
CA THR A 767 -11.01 -7.30 25.50
C THR A 767 -10.81 -8.02 26.84
N LEU A 768 -11.74 -7.84 27.79
CA LEU A 768 -11.69 -8.61 29.04
C LEU A 768 -11.78 -10.12 28.72
N PRO A 769 -11.08 -11.01 29.46
CA PRO A 769 -11.12 -12.44 29.20
C PRO A 769 -12.55 -12.99 29.08
N GLY A 770 -12.87 -13.59 27.93
CA GLY A 770 -14.18 -14.16 27.63
C GLY A 770 -15.28 -13.17 27.24
N GLN A 771 -14.98 -11.86 27.17
CA GLN A 771 -15.91 -10.82 26.71
C GLN A 771 -16.25 -10.96 25.23
N MET A 772 -15.27 -11.30 24.39
CA MET A 772 -15.48 -11.63 22.98
C MET A 772 -15.16 -13.12 22.73
N ARG A 773 -16.06 -13.82 22.02
CA ARG A 773 -15.92 -15.23 21.65
C ARG A 773 -16.10 -15.41 20.15
N ILE A 774 -15.14 -16.10 19.54
CA ILE A 774 -15.10 -16.34 18.09
C ILE A 774 -15.63 -17.73 17.82
N ILE A 775 -16.59 -17.82 16.89
CA ILE A 775 -17.21 -19.08 16.46
C ILE A 775 -16.93 -19.23 14.97
N LEU A 776 -16.26 -20.32 14.61
CA LEU A 776 -16.02 -20.65 13.20
C LEU A 776 -17.14 -21.57 12.68
N GLY A 777 -17.88 -21.12 11.68
CA GLY A 777 -18.98 -21.90 11.10
C GLY A 777 -19.80 -21.18 10.04
N ASP A 778 -20.60 -21.93 9.28
CA ASP A 778 -21.59 -21.38 8.37
C ASP A 778 -22.89 -21.08 9.12
N VAL A 779 -23.39 -19.84 9.05
CA VAL A 779 -24.65 -19.43 9.66
C VAL A 779 -25.86 -20.24 9.19
N LEU A 780 -25.83 -20.76 7.95
CA LEU A 780 -26.93 -21.57 7.42
C LEU A 780 -26.99 -22.96 8.04
N ASP A 781 -25.89 -23.46 8.62
CA ASP A 781 -25.78 -24.81 9.19
C ASP A 781 -25.57 -24.79 10.72
N TYR A 782 -25.15 -23.66 11.28
CA TYR A 782 -24.83 -23.52 12.69
C TYR A 782 -26.08 -23.70 13.57
N LYS A 783 -25.94 -24.50 14.63
CA LYS A 783 -26.96 -24.70 15.66
C LYS A 783 -26.73 -23.72 16.79
N PHE A 784 -27.72 -22.87 17.04
CA PHE A 784 -27.63 -21.79 18.04
C PHE A 784 -28.07 -22.20 19.45
N ASP A 785 -28.29 -23.50 19.68
CA ASP A 785 -28.71 -24.03 20.97
C ASP A 785 -27.65 -23.71 22.03
N ASN A 786 -28.07 -23.17 23.17
CA ASN A 786 -27.20 -22.81 24.31
C ASN A 786 -26.11 -21.75 24.04
N LEU A 787 -26.22 -20.96 22.95
CA LEU A 787 -25.26 -19.90 22.68
C LEU A 787 -25.25 -18.81 23.76
N PHE A 788 -26.44 -18.46 24.25
CA PHE A 788 -26.63 -17.48 25.32
C PHE A 788 -27.10 -18.18 26.61
N PRO A 789 -26.69 -17.67 27.79
CA PRO A 789 -27.19 -18.16 29.07
C PRO A 789 -28.72 -18.08 29.21
N GLU A 790 -29.36 -19.09 29.83
CA GLU A 790 -30.83 -19.15 30.00
C GLU A 790 -31.40 -18.01 30.85
N ASP A 791 -30.61 -17.36 31.71
CA ASP A 791 -31.06 -16.19 32.50
C ASP A 791 -31.38 -14.96 31.63
N LEU A 792 -30.91 -14.92 30.38
CA LEU A 792 -31.24 -13.85 29.43
C LEU A 792 -32.56 -14.08 28.70
N LYS A 793 -33.20 -15.24 28.87
CA LYS A 793 -34.41 -15.63 28.18
C LYS A 793 -35.61 -14.85 28.70
N HIS A 794 -36.39 -14.32 27.78
CA HIS A 794 -37.67 -13.69 28.08
C HIS A 794 -38.79 -14.49 27.42
N ASP A 795 -39.94 -14.58 28.10
CA ASP A 795 -41.15 -15.14 27.52
C ASP A 795 -41.54 -14.38 26.24
N TRP A 796 -42.12 -15.10 25.27
CA TRP A 796 -42.43 -14.54 23.94
C TRP A 796 -43.34 -13.30 23.99
N SER A 797 -44.27 -13.24 24.94
CA SER A 797 -45.20 -12.13 25.14
C SER A 797 -44.56 -10.90 25.80
N GLN A 798 -43.43 -11.06 26.49
CA GLN A 798 -42.73 -9.98 27.19
C GLN A 798 -41.88 -9.13 26.23
N LYS A 799 -41.21 -8.11 26.78
CA LYS A 799 -40.26 -7.29 26.02
C LYS A 799 -39.12 -8.15 25.45
N PRO A 800 -38.53 -7.79 24.29
CA PRO A 800 -37.39 -8.52 23.73
C PRO A 800 -36.27 -8.74 24.75
N PRO A 801 -35.59 -9.91 24.72
CA PRO A 801 -34.43 -10.16 25.57
C PRO A 801 -33.31 -9.15 25.27
N PRO A 802 -32.36 -8.94 26.21
CA PRO A 802 -31.21 -8.04 26.04
C PRO A 802 -30.13 -8.64 25.13
N ILE A 803 -30.55 -9.14 23.97
CA ILE A 803 -29.73 -9.76 22.94
C ILE A 803 -29.93 -8.98 21.64
N LYS A 804 -28.83 -8.63 20.96
CA LYS A 804 -28.84 -7.95 19.66
C LYS A 804 -28.14 -8.81 18.63
N VAL A 805 -28.77 -8.96 17.46
CA VAL A 805 -28.17 -9.69 16.33
C VAL A 805 -27.98 -8.74 15.17
N LEU A 806 -26.77 -8.69 14.61
CA LEU A 806 -26.46 -7.88 13.44
C LEU A 806 -25.45 -8.54 12.50
N GLY A 807 -25.44 -8.12 11.23
CA GLY A 807 -24.51 -8.68 10.25
C GLY A 807 -24.48 -7.96 8.92
N ASN A 808 -23.28 -7.85 8.35
CA ASN A 808 -23.04 -7.39 6.98
C ASN A 808 -22.77 -8.60 6.07
N LEU A 809 -23.83 -9.27 5.62
CA LEU A 809 -23.74 -10.58 5.00
C LEU A 809 -23.72 -10.52 3.47
N PRO A 810 -23.01 -11.45 2.80
CA PRO A 810 -23.17 -11.69 1.37
C PRO A 810 -24.64 -11.93 0.99
N PHE A 811 -25.09 -11.37 -0.15
CA PHE A 811 -26.51 -11.39 -0.51
C PHE A 811 -27.08 -12.79 -0.77
N ASN A 812 -26.24 -13.70 -1.27
CA ASN A 812 -26.57 -15.11 -1.46
C ASN A 812 -26.76 -15.88 -0.14
N VAL A 813 -26.27 -15.34 0.98
CA VAL A 813 -26.44 -15.90 2.32
C VAL A 813 -27.59 -15.19 3.06
N ALA A 814 -27.66 -13.86 2.98
CA ALA A 814 -28.65 -13.06 3.70
C ALA A 814 -30.10 -13.45 3.38
N THR A 815 -30.41 -13.69 2.10
CA THR A 815 -31.79 -13.98 1.65
C THR A 815 -32.29 -15.38 2.07
N PRO A 816 -31.53 -16.48 1.89
CA PRO A 816 -31.92 -17.77 2.45
C PRO A 816 -31.97 -17.78 3.98
N MET A 817 -31.03 -17.08 4.64
CA MET A 817 -30.96 -17.02 6.10
C MET A 817 -32.22 -16.40 6.70
N ILE A 818 -32.71 -15.28 6.15
CA ILE A 818 -33.92 -14.64 6.71
C ILE A 818 -35.16 -15.54 6.58
N ILE A 819 -35.31 -16.31 5.50
CA ILE A 819 -36.43 -17.25 5.36
C ILE A 819 -36.34 -18.37 6.40
N LYS A 820 -35.16 -18.97 6.58
CA LYS A 820 -34.92 -19.97 7.63
C LYS A 820 -35.23 -19.40 9.02
N TRP A 821 -34.82 -18.17 9.29
CA TRP A 821 -35.06 -17.53 10.57
C TRP A 821 -36.51 -17.12 10.79
N LEU A 822 -37.27 -16.78 9.74
CA LEU A 822 -38.72 -16.58 9.86
C LEU A 822 -39.43 -17.88 10.24
N GLN A 823 -38.97 -19.02 9.71
CA GLN A 823 -39.45 -20.33 10.16
C GLN A 823 -39.13 -20.55 11.64
N MET A 824 -37.89 -20.28 12.07
CA MET A 824 -37.49 -20.40 13.46
C MET A 824 -38.24 -19.45 14.39
N ILE A 825 -38.62 -18.26 13.93
CA ILE A 825 -39.50 -17.32 14.65
C ILE A 825 -40.91 -17.92 14.80
N SER A 826 -41.46 -18.50 13.73
CA SER A 826 -42.77 -19.13 13.75
C SER A 826 -42.83 -20.34 14.68
N GLU A 827 -41.78 -21.17 14.65
CA GLU A 827 -41.69 -22.42 15.42
C GLU A 827 -41.06 -22.22 16.81
N ARG A 828 -40.55 -21.01 17.08
CA ARG A 828 -39.83 -20.63 18.32
C ARG A 828 -38.63 -21.55 18.60
N THR A 829 -37.81 -21.79 17.58
CA THR A 829 -36.64 -22.68 17.63
C THR A 829 -35.31 -21.92 17.51
N GLY A 830 -34.19 -22.58 17.87
CA GLY A 830 -32.83 -22.01 17.90
C GLY A 830 -32.75 -20.68 18.66
N LEU A 831 -32.19 -19.63 18.06
CA LEU A 831 -32.03 -18.30 18.70
C LEU A 831 -33.36 -17.76 19.28
N PHE A 832 -34.49 -18.08 18.65
CA PHE A 832 -35.79 -17.54 19.05
C PHE A 832 -36.44 -18.28 20.22
N GLN A 833 -35.81 -19.33 20.75
CA GLN A 833 -36.16 -19.91 22.06
C GLN A 833 -35.90 -18.93 23.20
N MET A 834 -34.94 -18.00 23.03
CA MET A 834 -34.61 -16.95 24.01
C MET A 834 -35.65 -15.82 24.07
N GLY A 835 -36.63 -15.82 23.16
CA GLY A 835 -37.64 -14.78 23.00
C GLY A 835 -37.50 -14.00 21.69
N ARG A 836 -38.17 -12.84 21.61
CA ARG A 836 -38.30 -12.03 20.37
C ARG A 836 -37.06 -11.19 20.06
N ILE A 837 -35.94 -11.84 19.76
CA ILE A 837 -34.66 -11.18 19.46
C ILE A 837 -34.77 -10.28 18.21
N PRO A 838 -34.42 -8.98 18.30
CA PRO A 838 -34.35 -8.09 17.15
C PRO A 838 -33.13 -8.35 16.26
N LEU A 839 -33.32 -8.24 14.95
CA LEU A 839 -32.28 -8.48 13.94
C LEU A 839 -31.99 -7.19 13.16
N THR A 840 -30.73 -6.89 12.86
CA THR A 840 -30.33 -5.76 11.99
C THR A 840 -29.35 -6.23 10.93
N LEU A 841 -29.86 -6.40 9.71
CA LEU A 841 -29.15 -7.07 8.62
C LEU A 841 -29.10 -6.18 7.38
N THR A 842 -28.16 -6.49 6.49
CA THR A 842 -27.99 -5.80 5.20
C THR A 842 -28.51 -6.67 4.05
N PHE A 843 -29.14 -6.02 3.07
CA PHE A 843 -29.64 -6.66 1.85
C PHE A 843 -29.37 -5.77 0.64
N GLN A 844 -29.42 -6.35 -0.56
CA GLN A 844 -29.51 -5.54 -1.78
C GLN A 844 -30.73 -4.62 -1.68
N ARG A 845 -30.59 -3.38 -2.17
CA ARG A 845 -31.63 -2.36 -2.06
C ARG A 845 -32.99 -2.86 -2.55
N GLU A 846 -33.05 -3.46 -3.74
CA GLU A 846 -34.29 -3.99 -4.29
C GLU A 846 -34.92 -5.06 -3.38
N VAL A 847 -34.11 -5.95 -2.80
CA VAL A 847 -34.60 -6.99 -1.89
C VAL A 847 -35.15 -6.39 -0.60
N ALA A 848 -34.48 -5.38 -0.03
CA ALA A 848 -34.95 -4.67 1.15
C ALA A 848 -36.27 -3.92 0.88
N GLU A 849 -36.38 -3.26 -0.27
CA GLU A 849 -37.60 -2.59 -0.70
C GLU A 849 -38.77 -3.58 -0.85
N ARG A 850 -38.51 -4.79 -1.38
CA ARG A 850 -39.50 -5.87 -1.40
C ARG A 850 -39.94 -6.27 0.00
N MET A 851 -39.03 -6.45 0.95
CA MET A 851 -39.39 -6.84 2.33
C MET A 851 -40.30 -5.83 3.03
N THR A 852 -40.12 -4.53 2.75
CA THR A 852 -40.91 -3.44 3.35
C THR A 852 -42.06 -2.96 2.46
N ALA A 853 -42.30 -3.60 1.31
CA ALA A 853 -43.30 -3.13 0.35
C ALA A 853 -44.71 -3.12 0.97
N PRO A 854 -45.43 -1.98 0.95
CA PRO A 854 -46.81 -1.89 1.45
C PRO A 854 -47.79 -2.56 0.48
N THR A 855 -49.07 -2.63 0.85
CA THR A 855 -50.15 -3.04 -0.06
C THR A 855 -50.17 -2.10 -1.27
N MET A 856 -50.49 -2.63 -2.46
CA MET A 856 -50.36 -1.93 -3.75
C MET A 856 -48.93 -1.52 -4.15
N GLY A 857 -47.91 -1.83 -3.34
CA GLY A 857 -46.53 -1.46 -3.63
C GLY A 857 -45.96 -2.20 -4.84
N TYR A 858 -45.24 -1.49 -5.71
CA TYR A 858 -44.63 -2.06 -6.91
C TYR A 858 -43.65 -3.23 -6.63
N GLN A 859 -42.95 -3.17 -5.49
CA GLN A 859 -42.02 -4.21 -5.04
C GLN A 859 -42.68 -5.31 -4.20
N ARG A 860 -44.02 -5.33 -4.07
CA ARG A 860 -44.73 -6.33 -3.24
C ARG A 860 -44.56 -7.73 -3.84
N SER A 861 -44.20 -8.68 -3.00
CA SER A 861 -43.84 -10.04 -3.39
C SER A 861 -44.00 -11.03 -2.23
N ARG A 862 -43.66 -12.31 -2.46
CA ARG A 862 -43.67 -13.36 -1.42
C ARG A 862 -42.92 -12.94 -0.16
N ILE A 863 -41.73 -12.37 -0.30
CA ILE A 863 -40.89 -12.02 0.86
C ILE A 863 -41.48 -10.86 1.68
N SER A 864 -42.28 -9.97 1.04
CA SER A 864 -43.02 -8.91 1.73
C SER A 864 -43.97 -9.51 2.76
N ILE A 865 -44.79 -10.46 2.33
CA ILE A 865 -45.81 -11.11 3.18
C ILE A 865 -45.12 -11.91 4.28
N MET A 866 -44.14 -12.74 3.93
CA MET A 866 -43.42 -13.57 4.91
C MET A 866 -42.75 -12.72 5.99
N CYS A 867 -42.02 -11.67 5.63
CA CYS A 867 -41.35 -10.82 6.62
C CYS A 867 -42.35 -10.03 7.48
N GLN A 868 -43.37 -9.41 6.89
CA GLN A 868 -44.33 -8.56 7.60
C GLN A 868 -45.31 -9.37 8.47
N ASN A 869 -45.55 -10.63 8.12
CA ASN A 869 -46.37 -11.55 8.92
C ASN A 869 -45.75 -11.79 10.29
N TYR A 870 -44.46 -12.15 10.33
CA TYR A 870 -43.78 -12.55 11.57
C TYR A 870 -43.02 -11.40 12.24
N CYS A 871 -42.69 -10.33 11.53
CA CYS A 871 -41.89 -9.21 12.04
C CYS A 871 -42.51 -7.84 11.74
N ASN A 872 -42.20 -6.87 12.60
CA ASN A 872 -42.17 -5.47 12.21
C ASN A 872 -40.87 -5.20 11.45
N VAL A 873 -40.97 -4.90 10.15
CA VAL A 873 -39.83 -4.71 9.25
C VAL A 873 -39.62 -3.24 9.00
N ASN A 874 -38.47 -2.71 9.41
CA ASN A 874 -38.16 -1.29 9.32
C ASN A 874 -36.92 -1.09 8.44
N LEU A 875 -37.10 -0.45 7.29
CA LEU A 875 -35.99 0.05 6.46
C LEU A 875 -35.33 1.22 7.19
N LYS A 876 -34.04 1.11 7.51
CA LYS A 876 -33.33 2.13 8.30
C LYS A 876 -32.66 3.18 7.43
N PHE A 877 -31.83 2.75 6.48
CA PHE A 877 -31.17 3.64 5.53
C PHE A 877 -30.51 2.84 4.38
N HIS A 878 -30.15 3.56 3.32
CA HIS A 878 -29.40 3.04 2.18
C HIS A 878 -27.90 3.36 2.30
N ILE A 879 -27.07 2.48 1.75
CA ILE A 879 -25.62 2.61 1.62
C ILE A 879 -25.28 2.38 0.15
N SER A 880 -24.61 3.35 -0.48
CA SER A 880 -24.20 3.18 -1.87
C SER A 880 -23.18 2.06 -2.02
N GLY A 881 -23.34 1.21 -3.04
CA GLY A 881 -22.44 0.08 -3.34
C GLY A 881 -20.97 0.49 -3.50
N LYS A 882 -20.71 1.73 -3.92
CA LYS A 882 -19.35 2.31 -4.02
C LYS A 882 -18.58 2.36 -2.69
N ASN A 883 -19.26 2.23 -1.55
CA ASN A 883 -18.65 2.26 -0.23
C ASN A 883 -18.18 0.89 0.29
N PHE A 884 -18.39 -0.17 -0.49
CA PHE A 884 -17.91 -1.50 -0.17
C PHE A 884 -16.67 -1.85 -1.00
N VAL A 885 -15.86 -2.77 -0.48
CA VAL A 885 -14.69 -3.31 -1.16
C VAL A 885 -14.78 -4.83 -1.18
N PRO A 886 -14.88 -5.47 -2.36
CA PRO A 886 -15.20 -4.89 -3.65
C PRO A 886 -16.60 -4.24 -3.65
N ALA A 887 -16.83 -3.31 -4.58
CA ALA A 887 -18.12 -2.66 -4.71
C ALA A 887 -19.14 -3.63 -5.34
N PRO A 888 -20.28 -3.92 -4.69
CA PRO A 888 -21.36 -4.66 -5.31
C PRO A 888 -21.97 -3.84 -6.45
N LYS A 889 -22.56 -4.53 -7.43
CA LYS A 889 -23.23 -3.91 -8.59
C LYS A 889 -24.50 -3.11 -8.23
N VAL A 890 -24.97 -3.24 -6.99
CA VAL A 890 -26.22 -2.64 -6.50
C VAL A 890 -25.97 -2.00 -5.14
N ASP A 891 -26.79 -1.00 -4.80
CA ASP A 891 -26.78 -0.39 -3.48
C ASP A 891 -27.29 -1.37 -2.41
N VAL A 892 -26.89 -1.11 -1.16
CA VAL A 892 -27.19 -1.94 0.01
C VAL A 892 -28.13 -1.18 0.92
N SER A 893 -29.02 -1.88 1.61
CA SER A 893 -29.96 -1.29 2.57
C SER A 893 -29.90 -2.03 3.90
N VAL A 894 -29.97 -1.27 4.99
CA VAL A 894 -30.00 -1.81 6.36
C VAL A 894 -31.46 -1.95 6.78
N VAL A 895 -31.86 -3.17 7.15
CA VAL A 895 -33.23 -3.51 7.55
C VAL A 895 -33.24 -4.08 8.95
N LYS A 896 -34.13 -3.55 9.80
CA LYS A 896 -34.34 -4.02 11.16
C LYS A 896 -35.63 -4.83 11.25
N PHE A 897 -35.54 -6.05 11.76
CA PHE A 897 -36.66 -6.94 12.02
C PHE A 897 -36.89 -7.04 13.52
N VAL A 898 -38.14 -6.85 13.95
CA VAL A 898 -38.56 -7.08 15.33
C VAL A 898 -39.67 -8.12 15.31
N PRO A 899 -39.44 -9.36 15.79
CA PRO A 899 -40.48 -10.39 15.82
C PRO A 899 -41.74 -9.91 16.56
N ARG A 900 -42.90 -10.23 16.00
CA ARG A 900 -44.21 -9.88 16.56
C ARG A 900 -44.58 -10.84 17.68
N ILE A 901 -45.44 -10.38 18.59
CA ILE A 901 -46.01 -11.24 19.64
C ILE A 901 -46.92 -12.30 19.01
N LYS A 902 -47.77 -11.88 18.07
CA LYS A 902 -48.61 -12.76 17.25
C LYS A 902 -48.31 -12.50 15.77
N PRO A 903 -48.24 -13.54 14.92
CA PRO A 903 -48.20 -13.34 13.49
C PRO A 903 -49.50 -12.65 13.03
N LYS A 904 -49.47 -11.99 11.88
CA LYS A 904 -50.69 -11.41 11.27
C LYS A 904 -51.62 -12.47 10.69
N ILE A 905 -51.06 -13.58 10.24
CA ILE A 905 -51.70 -14.76 9.67
C ILE A 905 -51.25 -15.95 10.52
N ASP A 906 -52.18 -16.54 11.25
CA ASP A 906 -51.93 -17.58 12.24
C ASP A 906 -52.17 -18.99 11.66
N VAL A 907 -51.31 -19.37 10.72
CA VAL A 907 -51.28 -20.72 10.12
C VAL A 907 -49.85 -21.28 10.18
N PRO A 908 -49.65 -22.61 10.07
CA PRO A 908 -48.31 -23.19 10.06
C PRO A 908 -47.43 -22.60 8.95
N PHE A 909 -46.15 -22.36 9.27
CA PHE A 909 -45.21 -21.69 8.36
C PHE A 909 -45.17 -22.28 6.94
N LYS A 910 -45.15 -23.62 6.84
CA LYS A 910 -45.11 -24.33 5.56
C LYS A 910 -46.36 -24.07 4.70
N VAL A 911 -47.52 -23.90 5.33
CA VAL A 911 -48.79 -23.61 4.65
C VAL A 911 -48.74 -22.19 4.08
N LEU A 912 -48.35 -21.21 4.90
CA LEU A 912 -48.22 -19.83 4.45
C LEU A 912 -47.18 -19.67 3.33
N GLU A 913 -46.01 -20.30 3.48
CA GLU A 913 -44.95 -20.25 2.46
C GLU A 913 -45.46 -20.81 1.12
N LYS A 914 -46.10 -21.99 1.16
CA LYS A 914 -46.68 -22.62 -0.03
C LYS A 914 -47.74 -21.71 -0.64
N PHE A 915 -48.68 -21.22 0.16
CA PHE A 915 -49.78 -20.38 -0.31
C PHE A 915 -49.27 -19.11 -1.01
N VAL A 916 -48.40 -18.35 -0.34
CA VAL A 916 -47.88 -17.08 -0.88
C VAL A 916 -46.96 -17.32 -2.09
N ARG A 917 -46.25 -18.46 -2.15
CA ARG A 917 -45.48 -18.86 -3.33
C ARG A 917 -46.35 -19.04 -4.58
N HIS A 918 -47.53 -19.62 -4.44
CA HIS A 918 -48.48 -19.77 -5.56
C HIS A 918 -49.22 -18.46 -5.85
N LEU A 919 -49.60 -17.70 -4.81
CA LEU A 919 -50.22 -16.38 -4.96
C LEU A 919 -49.38 -15.43 -5.84
N PHE A 920 -48.06 -15.41 -5.65
CA PHE A 920 -47.14 -14.54 -6.39
C PHE A 920 -46.47 -15.22 -7.60
N ILE A 921 -46.98 -16.36 -8.08
CA ILE A 921 -46.44 -17.04 -9.28
C ILE A 921 -46.56 -16.14 -10.53
N HIS A 922 -47.66 -15.39 -10.64
CA HIS A 922 -47.93 -14.42 -11.70
C HIS A 922 -48.45 -13.10 -11.11
N ARG A 923 -47.53 -12.22 -10.71
CA ARG A 923 -47.83 -10.91 -10.06
C ARG A 923 -48.82 -10.00 -10.80
N ASN A 924 -48.97 -10.14 -12.12
CA ASN A 924 -49.81 -9.29 -12.96
C ASN A 924 -51.09 -10.01 -13.45
N LYS A 925 -51.38 -11.21 -12.95
CA LYS A 925 -52.59 -11.97 -13.27
C LYS A 925 -53.57 -11.90 -12.09
N HIS A 926 -54.84 -12.18 -12.37
CA HIS A 926 -55.86 -12.30 -11.34
C HIS A 926 -55.54 -13.46 -10.38
N ILE A 927 -55.82 -13.26 -9.09
CA ILE A 927 -55.47 -14.21 -8.02
C ILE A 927 -56.09 -15.59 -8.22
N LYS A 928 -57.25 -15.69 -8.88
CA LYS A 928 -57.84 -17.00 -9.26
C LYS A 928 -56.86 -17.87 -10.06
N ASN A 929 -56.26 -17.28 -11.10
CA ASN A 929 -55.33 -17.99 -11.98
C ASN A 929 -54.01 -18.32 -11.28
N CYS A 930 -53.63 -17.53 -10.26
CA CYS A 930 -52.45 -17.80 -9.45
C CYS A 930 -52.69 -18.97 -8.50
N LEU A 931 -53.83 -18.94 -7.79
CA LEU A 931 -54.17 -19.93 -6.76
C LEU A 931 -54.73 -21.23 -7.32
N ASP A 932 -55.16 -21.29 -8.59
CA ASP A 932 -55.49 -22.55 -9.30
C ASP A 932 -54.37 -23.59 -9.15
N THR A 933 -53.12 -23.13 -9.14
CA THR A 933 -51.94 -24.00 -9.01
C THR A 933 -51.76 -24.65 -7.63
N LEU A 934 -52.58 -24.29 -6.63
CA LEU A 934 -52.65 -24.99 -5.35
C LEU A 934 -53.51 -26.26 -5.40
N PHE A 935 -54.36 -26.38 -6.41
CA PHE A 935 -55.33 -27.46 -6.53
C PHE A 935 -55.02 -28.34 -7.75
N PRO A 936 -55.23 -29.66 -7.65
CA PRO A 936 -55.22 -30.57 -8.79
C PRO A 936 -56.27 -30.21 -9.84
N LYS A 937 -55.99 -30.49 -11.12
CA LYS A 937 -56.93 -30.23 -12.25
C LYS A 937 -58.29 -30.93 -12.13
N ASN A 938 -58.39 -31.99 -11.35
CA ASN A 938 -59.65 -32.70 -11.10
C ASN A 938 -60.46 -32.12 -9.93
N LEU A 939 -60.03 -31.00 -9.35
CA LEU A 939 -60.63 -30.32 -8.20
C LEU A 939 -60.72 -28.78 -8.41
N GLU A 940 -60.92 -28.33 -9.65
CA GLU A 940 -60.98 -26.90 -10.00
C GLU A 940 -62.09 -26.14 -9.24
N ASP A 941 -63.17 -26.83 -8.85
CA ASP A 941 -64.27 -26.27 -8.06
C ASP A 941 -63.80 -25.75 -6.67
N LEU A 942 -62.77 -26.35 -6.08
CA LEU A 942 -62.24 -25.95 -4.76
C LEU A 942 -61.60 -24.57 -4.76
N ASN A 943 -61.05 -24.11 -5.90
CA ASN A 943 -60.51 -22.75 -5.98
C ASN A 943 -61.63 -21.70 -5.97
N SER A 944 -62.77 -22.00 -6.59
CA SER A 944 -63.95 -21.12 -6.54
C SER A 944 -64.55 -21.08 -5.13
N GLU A 945 -64.62 -22.24 -4.47
CA GLU A 945 -65.05 -22.36 -3.07
C GLU A 945 -64.12 -21.58 -2.12
N LEU A 946 -62.80 -21.58 -2.36
CA LEU A 946 -61.82 -20.82 -1.57
C LEU A 946 -62.16 -19.32 -1.52
N PHE A 947 -62.48 -18.71 -2.67
CA PHE A 947 -62.84 -17.28 -2.73
C PHE A 947 -64.20 -17.00 -2.09
N GLN A 948 -65.17 -17.91 -2.27
CA GLN A 948 -66.51 -17.77 -1.70
C GLN A 948 -66.47 -17.81 -0.17
N LEU A 949 -65.75 -18.78 0.40
CA LEU A 949 -65.61 -18.93 1.86
C LEU A 949 -64.76 -17.81 2.48
N ALA A 950 -63.75 -17.31 1.76
CA ALA A 950 -62.92 -16.20 2.23
C ALA A 950 -63.56 -14.81 2.05
N GLY A 951 -64.61 -14.70 1.22
CA GLY A 951 -65.30 -13.44 0.94
C GLY A 951 -64.45 -12.42 0.16
N ILE A 952 -63.60 -12.88 -0.76
CA ILE A 952 -62.65 -12.04 -1.50
C ILE A 952 -62.84 -12.17 -3.01
N GLU A 953 -62.83 -11.04 -3.72
CA GLU A 953 -63.00 -10.97 -5.18
C GLU A 953 -61.84 -11.66 -5.92
N SER A 954 -62.18 -12.59 -6.81
CA SER A 954 -61.22 -13.50 -7.46
C SER A 954 -60.40 -12.88 -8.61
N ASP A 955 -60.81 -11.69 -9.09
CA ASP A 955 -60.19 -10.93 -10.17
C ASP A 955 -59.17 -9.87 -9.70
N LEU A 956 -58.98 -9.72 -8.38
CA LEU A 956 -57.91 -8.89 -7.83
C LEU A 956 -56.53 -9.38 -8.26
N GLN A 957 -55.53 -8.49 -8.27
CA GLN A 957 -54.13 -8.88 -8.46
C GLN A 957 -53.45 -9.17 -7.11
N PRO A 958 -52.44 -10.06 -7.05
CA PRO A 958 -51.72 -10.39 -5.81
C PRO A 958 -51.19 -9.19 -5.03
N THR A 959 -50.81 -8.12 -5.72
CA THR A 959 -50.29 -6.90 -5.09
C THR A 959 -51.36 -6.06 -4.40
N MET A 960 -52.64 -6.27 -4.76
CA MET A 960 -53.78 -5.52 -4.24
C MET A 960 -54.26 -6.00 -2.87
N LEU A 961 -54.03 -7.27 -2.57
CA LEU A 961 -54.45 -7.87 -1.31
C LEU A 961 -53.64 -7.34 -0.12
N SER A 962 -54.35 -6.91 0.92
CA SER A 962 -53.84 -6.68 2.27
C SER A 962 -53.34 -7.97 2.92
N ILE A 963 -52.58 -7.87 4.03
CA ILE A 963 -52.10 -9.08 4.72
C ILE A 963 -53.27 -9.82 5.37
N GLU A 964 -54.27 -9.06 5.81
CA GLU A 964 -55.48 -9.54 6.44
C GLU A 964 -56.33 -10.36 5.45
N GLU A 965 -56.51 -9.87 4.21
CA GLU A 965 -57.19 -10.62 3.15
C GLU A 965 -56.43 -11.88 2.70
N ILE A 966 -55.11 -11.79 2.56
CA ILE A 966 -54.26 -12.97 2.31
C ILE A 966 -54.40 -13.97 3.46
N GLY A 967 -54.53 -13.48 4.70
CA GLY A 967 -54.76 -14.29 5.89
C GLY A 967 -56.08 -15.05 5.85
N SER A 968 -57.17 -14.40 5.43
CA SER A 968 -58.48 -15.04 5.26
C SER A 968 -58.40 -16.17 4.21
N LEU A 969 -57.86 -15.89 3.02
CA LEU A 969 -57.69 -16.91 1.98
C LEU A 969 -56.80 -18.07 2.46
N CYS A 970 -55.65 -17.77 3.06
CA CYS A 970 -54.73 -18.80 3.52
C CYS A 970 -55.31 -19.66 4.66
N SER A 971 -56.17 -19.09 5.51
CA SER A 971 -56.83 -19.83 6.58
C SER A 971 -57.88 -20.79 6.04
N VAL A 972 -58.68 -20.37 5.05
CA VAL A 972 -59.62 -21.25 4.34
C VAL A 972 -58.87 -22.37 3.61
N TYR A 973 -57.79 -22.05 2.89
CA TYR A 973 -56.95 -23.07 2.25
C TYR A 973 -56.37 -24.06 3.27
N TYR A 974 -55.99 -23.59 4.46
CA TYR A 974 -55.50 -24.46 5.52
C TYR A 974 -56.57 -25.42 6.04
N GLN A 975 -57.81 -24.94 6.21
CA GLN A 975 -58.96 -25.80 6.56
C GLN A 975 -59.21 -26.86 5.47
N MET A 976 -59.22 -26.45 4.20
CA MET A 976 -59.35 -27.39 3.07
C MET A 976 -58.25 -28.46 3.07
N CYS A 977 -57.01 -28.11 3.43
CA CYS A 977 -55.91 -29.07 3.56
C CYS A 977 -56.10 -30.04 4.73
N GLN A 978 -56.79 -29.65 5.80
CA GLN A 978 -57.12 -30.54 6.92
C GLN A 978 -58.25 -31.51 6.57
N GLU A 979 -59.15 -31.10 5.68
CA GLU A 979 -60.28 -31.91 5.21
C GLU A 979 -59.89 -32.88 4.08
N ASN A 980 -58.87 -32.53 3.28
CA ASN A 980 -58.44 -33.28 2.10
C ASN A 980 -57.01 -33.83 2.24
N GLU A 981 -56.87 -35.13 2.49
CA GLU A 981 -55.58 -35.81 2.69
C GLU A 981 -54.71 -35.76 1.41
N GLY A 982 -53.49 -35.23 1.52
CA GLY A 982 -52.53 -35.09 0.41
C GLY A 982 -52.57 -33.73 -0.32
N LEU A 983 -53.52 -32.84 -0.01
CA LEU A 983 -53.64 -31.53 -0.67
C LEU A 983 -52.48 -30.57 -0.32
N LEU A 984 -51.95 -30.66 0.90
CA LEU A 984 -50.78 -29.86 1.31
C LEU A 984 -49.50 -30.37 0.64
N GLU A 985 -49.41 -31.67 0.37
CA GLU A 985 -48.30 -32.36 -0.29
C GLU A 985 -48.33 -32.21 -1.82
N TYR A 986 -49.49 -31.85 -2.40
CA TYR A 986 -49.64 -31.64 -3.84
C TYR A 986 -48.69 -30.57 -4.38
N ASP A 987 -48.03 -30.88 -5.51
CA ASP A 987 -47.15 -29.98 -6.26
C ASP A 987 -47.52 -30.00 -7.75
N HIS A 988 -47.99 -28.85 -8.26
CA HIS A 988 -48.38 -28.67 -9.66
C HIS A 988 -47.23 -28.91 -10.67
N ARG A 989 -45.98 -29.00 -10.21
CA ARG A 989 -44.78 -29.21 -11.06
C ARG A 989 -44.22 -30.63 -10.99
N ALA A 990 -44.76 -31.52 -10.16
CA ALA A 990 -44.24 -32.88 -10.01
C ALA A 990 -44.53 -33.74 -11.26
N ARG A 991 -43.53 -34.53 -11.72
CA ARG A 991 -43.65 -35.44 -12.89
C ARG A 991 -44.52 -36.69 -12.64
N LYS A 992 -44.87 -36.99 -11.38
CA LYS A 992 -45.76 -38.10 -10.98
C LYS A 992 -46.83 -37.56 -10.04
N ILE A 993 -48.10 -37.82 -10.35
CA ILE A 993 -49.25 -37.47 -9.53
C ILE A 993 -49.37 -38.53 -8.42
N LEU A 994 -49.22 -38.14 -7.15
CA LEU A 994 -49.57 -39.00 -6.01
C LEU A 994 -51.11 -39.13 -5.94
N PRO A 995 -51.68 -40.32 -5.71
CA PRO A 995 -53.12 -40.47 -5.57
C PRO A 995 -53.61 -39.79 -4.29
N LEU A 996 -54.48 -38.79 -4.44
CA LEU A 996 -55.17 -38.12 -3.33
C LEU A 996 -56.27 -39.02 -2.77
N ARG A 997 -56.37 -39.13 -1.45
CA ARG A 997 -57.54 -39.74 -0.77
C ARG A 997 -58.43 -38.61 -0.28
N LEU A 998 -59.50 -38.33 -1.02
CA LEU A 998 -60.51 -37.35 -0.63
C LEU A 998 -61.42 -37.97 0.44
N LYS A 999 -61.76 -37.21 1.49
CA LYS A 999 -62.95 -37.52 2.30
C LYS A 999 -64.16 -37.02 1.54
N GLU A 1000 -65.16 -37.88 1.39
CA GLU A 1000 -66.44 -37.53 0.77
C GLU A 1000 -67.03 -36.28 1.42
N ILE A 1001 -67.14 -35.21 0.65
CA ILE A 1001 -68.04 -34.10 0.95
C ILE A 1001 -68.96 -33.98 -0.27
N HIS A 1002 -70.24 -34.30 -0.05
CA HIS A 1002 -71.37 -34.25 -0.98
C HIS A 1002 -71.41 -35.29 -2.13
N GLY A 1003 -71.51 -36.57 -1.76
CA GLY A 1003 -72.42 -37.51 -2.45
C GLY A 1003 -72.24 -37.73 -3.96
N ARG A 1004 -71.01 -37.81 -4.48
CA ARG A 1004 -70.74 -38.36 -5.82
C ARG A 1004 -69.60 -39.36 -5.79
N ILE A 1005 -69.97 -40.60 -6.07
CA ILE A 1005 -69.10 -41.77 -6.24
C ILE A 1005 -68.15 -41.53 -7.43
N LEU A 1006 -66.84 -41.64 -7.23
CA LEU A 1006 -65.87 -41.85 -8.32
C LEU A 1006 -65.14 -43.18 -8.11
N ILE A 1007 -65.37 -44.08 -9.05
CA ILE A 1007 -64.84 -45.44 -9.13
C ILE A 1007 -63.33 -45.38 -9.40
N PRO A 1008 -62.49 -46.21 -8.75
CA PRO A 1008 -61.07 -46.30 -9.08
C PRO A 1008 -60.88 -47.13 -10.37
N SER A 1009 -60.44 -46.48 -11.45
CA SER A 1009 -59.91 -47.18 -12.62
C SER A 1009 -58.47 -47.66 -12.33
N SER A 1010 -58.31 -48.99 -12.30
CA SER A 1010 -57.03 -49.69 -12.15
C SER A 1010 -56.06 -49.37 -13.32
N PRO A 1011 -54.74 -49.37 -13.09
CA PRO A 1011 -53.75 -49.13 -14.16
C PRO A 1011 -53.51 -50.43 -14.95
N MET A 1012 -53.67 -50.38 -16.27
CA MET A 1012 -53.11 -51.38 -17.18
C MET A 1012 -52.23 -50.69 -18.24
N ASN A 1013 -50.94 -51.03 -18.16
CA ASN A 1013 -49.93 -51.11 -19.22
C ASN A 1013 -49.66 -49.88 -20.09
N ASP A 1014 -48.60 -49.15 -19.73
CA ASP A 1014 -47.81 -48.35 -20.67
C ASP A 1014 -46.65 -49.18 -21.23
N ASN A 1015 -46.62 -49.27 -22.56
CA ASN A 1015 -45.42 -49.22 -23.38
C ASN A 1015 -45.08 -47.75 -23.62
#